data_AF-A0AAF0ZHA4-F1
#
_entry.id   AF-A0AAF0ZHA4-F1
#
_cell.length_a   1.000
_cell.length_b   1.000
_cell.length_c   1.000
_cell.angle_alpha   90.00
_cell.angle_beta   90.00
_cell.angle_gamma   90.00
#
_symmetry.space_group_name_H-M   'P 1'
#
loop_
_entity.id
_entity.type
_entity.pdbx_description
1 polymer ?
#
loop_
_entity_poly.entity_id
_entity_poly.type
_entity_poly.pdbx_seq_one_letter_code
_entity_poly.pdbx_strand_id
1 'polypeptide(L)'
;MKDLISQYYRLFVHPEAQKYSIASLDNSEIKYPHQKDYLTESDLVASIRGDKSLGLILCQDKTGLAKCGCIDIDIPRDAKDLSEALTIAKNIVKSALELGINLYIEYSGNRGFHVWVFLEKAITHEPIKKALRAIALRANFTPQEIYPKDSNSNIKLPCTTHLKTSLRCGFITPDFDVNNPEIDLESQGDLMAKFELTALDKIINLSSEVKSENKPINETRSKEEIKGLLESLGDHPSCIKHLLTNGAPLEVDYNQANLTLIRYCLTKGLNLEESLKLADAMAKNTPETHSTSKDYEGKLKNFRSAFNSALRNSDNYKFECSYILSGVKENEAHKRGCIGTKCSIHKNHNPNYQKQSSENNLEADTNNQKVSDSLDFLRVNALIFDAMINLSSEGKECVKSQILRQSEKIVQKYLTLVTPNLSDSSKLLETEVIAYFLQNTEAIIDYSDIFSEGFKCTISKFESISDYLDNLYSLNLPSPETIEEYIEEIRVNGLKIIATEKIYSYPNLILKSDNISDIVSKIIDDSEKLLTHSVSDSNLLPTSEKLEGLVTQLLSEERTAIPTFSEDLNYLLNGGFSRGRFYVISAGPANGKSTLCLQCADFASFKGYRVGYFSFEMSLDQIFLTQISRLGEINSGYLENKVYFKNDSLKLKMFKTIKAYHEDYSDNIYIIECDDTYTPNKILSVIKKLKLDLVFIDYLQLMNSGDKDLDNNGNETIKISKIATELKRLARKSDTPIIAISDINKTSFDNAKSGKRGLDMTALRDSFKIAHSADCVMLLSSNDLEPKNENDTIKTQLDVVKNIWEKKDLSVAKMIENIDNRTQLSKSKADTFSRLYIDKNRTGKIGDILFKYSKAIHKFEPLNYLHSLQEKEEF
;
A
#
# COMPACT_ATOMS: atom_id res chain seq x y z
N MET A 1 33.90 11.78 -34.76
CA MET A 1 32.45 11.52 -34.59
C MET A 1 32.15 10.51 -33.49
N LYS A 2 32.73 9.29 -33.50
CA LYS A 2 32.57 8.33 -32.38
C LYS A 2 33.05 8.89 -31.04
N ASP A 3 34.18 9.58 -31.03
CA ASP A 3 34.74 10.18 -29.81
C ASP A 3 33.82 11.28 -29.27
N LEU A 4 33.29 12.14 -30.14
CA LEU A 4 32.32 13.19 -29.77
C LEU A 4 31.02 12.59 -29.19
N ILE A 5 30.48 11.52 -29.79
CA ILE A 5 29.30 10.80 -29.25
C ILE A 5 29.58 10.25 -27.86
N SER A 6 30.76 9.64 -27.66
CA SER A 6 31.17 9.14 -26.34
C SER A 6 31.20 10.25 -25.28
N GLN A 7 31.68 11.45 -25.64
CA GLN A 7 31.68 12.60 -24.72
C GLN A 7 30.26 13.09 -24.37
N TYR A 8 29.27 12.99 -25.27
CA TYR A 8 27.89 13.30 -24.93
C TYR A 8 27.30 12.37 -23.85
N TYR A 9 27.56 11.06 -23.95
CA TYR A 9 27.14 10.10 -22.91
C TYR A 9 27.88 10.30 -21.59
N ARG A 10 29.13 10.76 -21.64
CA ARG A 10 29.90 11.12 -20.44
C ARG A 10 29.32 12.35 -19.74
N LEU A 11 29.04 13.42 -20.48
CA LEU A 11 28.82 14.76 -19.93
C LEU A 11 27.34 15.17 -19.82
N PHE A 12 26.47 14.72 -20.72
CA PHE A 12 25.09 15.22 -20.83
C PHE A 12 24.03 14.12 -20.71
N VAL A 13 24.25 12.97 -21.35
CA VAL A 13 23.19 11.97 -21.56
C VAL A 13 23.17 10.93 -20.44
N HIS A 14 21.97 10.67 -19.91
CA HIS A 14 21.71 9.52 -19.06
C HIS A 14 21.46 8.26 -19.92
N PRO A 15 22.25 7.17 -19.79
CA PRO A 15 22.26 6.05 -20.74
C PRO A 15 20.92 5.36 -20.99
N GLU A 16 19.97 5.40 -20.05
CA GLU A 16 18.72 4.62 -20.13
C GLU A 16 17.43 5.45 -20.08
N ALA A 17 17.48 6.80 -20.02
CA ALA A 17 16.26 7.61 -19.85
C ALA A 17 16.41 9.11 -20.19
N GLN A 18 17.29 9.48 -21.12
CA GLN A 18 17.47 10.89 -21.48
C GLN A 18 16.32 11.40 -22.36
N LYS A 19 15.44 12.22 -21.78
CA LYS A 19 14.41 12.95 -22.54
C LYS A 19 15.01 14.05 -23.39
N TYR A 20 14.45 14.23 -24.58
CA TYR A 20 14.83 15.27 -25.53
C TYR A 20 13.66 15.68 -26.41
N SER A 21 13.76 16.84 -27.05
CA SER A 21 12.81 17.34 -28.03
C SER A 21 13.51 17.63 -29.35
N ILE A 22 12.83 17.34 -30.46
CA ILE A 22 13.27 17.81 -31.78
C ILE A 22 12.76 19.24 -31.94
N ALA A 23 13.68 20.17 -32.16
CA ALA A 23 13.36 21.57 -32.35
C ALA A 23 12.74 21.80 -33.74
N SER A 24 11.76 22.68 -33.80
CA SER A 24 11.13 23.15 -35.04
C SER A 24 11.12 24.67 -35.07
N LEU A 25 11.27 25.25 -36.26
CA LEU A 25 11.15 26.70 -36.45
C LEU A 25 9.68 27.04 -36.73
N ASP A 26 9.06 27.87 -35.90
CA ASP A 26 7.68 28.35 -36.06
C ASP A 26 7.65 29.87 -35.85
N ASN A 27 7.21 30.64 -36.85
CA ASN A 27 7.18 32.10 -36.83
C ASN A 27 8.49 32.78 -36.34
N SER A 28 9.64 32.28 -36.77
CA SER A 28 10.99 32.78 -36.40
C SER A 28 11.42 32.57 -34.94
N GLU A 29 10.65 31.78 -34.18
CA GLU A 29 10.97 31.29 -32.84
C GLU A 29 11.24 29.77 -32.88
N ILE A 30 12.23 29.32 -32.11
CA ILE A 30 12.55 27.90 -31.98
C ILE A 30 11.60 27.31 -30.94
N LYS A 31 10.79 26.33 -31.35
CA LYS A 31 9.89 25.59 -30.46
C LYS A 31 10.35 24.14 -30.30
N TYR A 32 9.96 23.54 -29.18
CA TYR A 32 10.22 22.15 -28.84
C TYR A 32 8.88 21.40 -28.68
N PRO A 33 8.14 21.14 -29.78
CA PRO A 33 6.72 20.77 -29.72
C PRO A 33 6.43 19.33 -29.26
N HIS A 34 7.43 18.44 -29.30
CA HIS A 34 7.27 17.03 -28.92
C HIS A 34 8.47 16.54 -28.11
N GLN A 35 8.21 16.11 -26.86
CA GLN A 35 9.20 15.42 -26.02
C GLN A 35 9.20 13.92 -26.39
N LYS A 36 10.38 13.38 -26.61
CA LYS A 36 10.63 11.94 -26.82
C LYS A 36 11.33 11.38 -25.59
N ASP A 37 10.98 10.16 -25.25
CA ASP A 37 11.39 9.55 -23.97
C ASP A 37 12.84 9.05 -23.95
N TYR A 38 13.44 8.77 -25.13
CA TYR A 38 14.78 8.18 -25.22
C TYR A 38 15.58 8.77 -26.39
N LEU A 39 16.66 9.48 -26.09
CA LEU A 39 17.62 9.96 -27.08
C LEU A 39 18.28 8.78 -27.83
N THR A 40 18.05 8.70 -29.15
CA THR A 40 18.68 7.69 -30.00
C THR A 40 20.00 8.18 -30.58
N GLU A 41 20.98 7.29 -30.74
CA GLU A 41 22.26 7.61 -31.38
C GLU A 41 22.07 8.16 -32.80
N SER A 42 21.08 7.65 -33.54
CA SER A 42 20.74 8.15 -34.88
C SER A 42 20.27 9.60 -34.87
N ASP A 43 19.41 10.01 -33.93
CA ASP A 43 18.94 11.39 -33.85
C ASP A 43 20.05 12.31 -33.33
N LEU A 44 20.90 11.83 -32.42
CA LEU A 44 22.09 12.55 -31.96
C LEU A 44 23.08 12.81 -33.13
N VAL A 45 23.38 11.80 -33.94
CA VAL A 45 24.23 11.94 -35.13
C VAL A 45 23.62 12.90 -36.15
N ALA A 46 22.31 12.80 -36.40
CA ALA A 46 21.61 13.75 -37.26
C ALA A 46 21.71 15.19 -36.74
N SER A 47 21.72 15.38 -35.41
CA SER A 47 21.89 16.70 -34.82
C SER A 47 23.29 17.28 -34.98
N ILE A 48 24.31 16.45 -34.78
CA ILE A 48 25.73 16.82 -34.96
C ILE A 48 26.01 17.20 -36.42
N ARG A 49 25.38 16.51 -37.38
CA ARG A 49 25.51 16.81 -38.83
C ARG A 49 24.75 18.07 -39.24
N GLY A 50 23.87 18.60 -38.38
CA GLY A 50 23.01 19.73 -38.70
C GLY A 50 21.73 19.35 -39.45
N ASP A 51 21.44 18.06 -39.61
CA ASP A 51 20.20 17.57 -40.24
C ASP A 51 18.98 17.79 -39.33
N LYS A 52 19.19 17.84 -38.01
CA LYS A 52 18.18 18.10 -36.98
C LYS A 52 18.73 19.03 -35.90
N SER A 53 17.85 19.71 -35.18
CA SER A 53 18.23 20.44 -33.97
C SER A 53 17.53 19.79 -32.77
N LEU A 54 18.29 19.47 -31.73
CA LEU A 54 17.75 18.82 -30.52
C LEU A 54 17.85 19.75 -29.31
N GLY A 55 16.81 19.71 -28.47
CA GLY A 55 16.83 20.23 -27.12
C GLY A 55 16.89 19.07 -26.13
N LEU A 56 17.86 19.08 -25.22
CA LEU A 56 17.92 18.13 -24.11
C LEU A 56 17.20 18.70 -22.89
N ILE A 57 16.53 17.82 -22.17
CA ILE A 57 16.06 18.08 -20.81
C ILE A 57 17.14 17.57 -19.86
N LEU A 58 17.95 18.47 -19.29
CA LEU A 58 19.12 18.07 -18.49
C LEU A 58 18.79 17.20 -17.27
N CYS A 59 17.53 17.25 -16.78
CA CYS A 59 17.04 16.40 -15.70
C CYS A 59 16.54 15.05 -16.22
N GLN A 60 16.94 13.97 -15.56
CA GLN A 60 16.41 12.63 -15.79
C GLN A 60 14.94 12.54 -15.34
N ASP A 61 14.12 11.89 -16.16
CA ASP A 61 12.71 11.63 -15.87
C ASP A 61 12.54 10.79 -14.58
N LYS A 62 11.50 11.08 -13.79
CA LYS A 62 11.19 10.43 -12.49
C LYS A 62 12.15 10.71 -11.32
N THR A 63 13.43 10.98 -11.56
CA THR A 63 14.42 11.23 -10.47
C THR A 63 14.80 12.70 -10.32
N GLY A 64 14.65 13.52 -11.38
CA GLY A 64 15.02 14.93 -11.37
C GLY A 64 16.52 15.20 -11.24
N LEU A 65 17.34 14.17 -11.46
CA LEU A 65 18.80 14.22 -11.36
C LEU A 65 19.40 14.76 -12.66
N ALA A 66 20.37 15.66 -12.58
CA ALA A 66 21.11 16.20 -13.71
C ALA A 66 22.61 15.98 -13.52
N LYS A 67 23.31 15.61 -14.60
CA LYS A 67 24.78 15.49 -14.66
C LYS A 67 25.49 16.83 -14.94
N CYS A 68 24.75 17.83 -15.39
CA CYS A 68 25.27 19.13 -15.77
C CYS A 68 24.22 20.22 -15.62
N GLY A 69 24.69 21.45 -15.62
CA GLY A 69 23.87 22.66 -15.70
C GLY A 69 24.61 23.76 -16.43
N CYS A 70 23.93 24.84 -16.79
CA CYS A 70 24.58 25.96 -17.45
C CYS A 70 23.90 27.30 -17.19
N ILE A 71 24.65 28.37 -17.41
CA ILE A 71 24.17 29.74 -17.40
C ILE A 71 24.07 30.21 -18.85
N ASP A 72 22.91 30.75 -19.24
CA ASP A 72 22.73 31.33 -20.57
C ASP A 72 23.00 32.84 -20.53
N ILE A 73 23.84 33.31 -21.43
CA ILE A 73 24.35 34.68 -21.50
C ILE A 73 24.11 35.21 -22.91
N ASP A 74 22.99 35.89 -23.08
CA ASP A 74 22.54 36.47 -24.35
C ASP A 74 22.74 38.00 -24.34
N ILE A 75 23.18 38.57 -25.47
CA ILE A 75 23.19 40.02 -25.69
C ILE A 75 21.78 40.53 -26.07
N PRO A 76 21.46 41.81 -25.82
CA PRO A 76 20.20 42.42 -26.26
C PRO A 76 19.90 42.19 -27.75
N ARG A 77 18.61 42.13 -28.13
CA ARG A 77 18.18 41.69 -29.48
C ARG A 77 18.70 42.59 -30.62
N ASP A 78 19.08 43.81 -30.29
CA ASP A 78 19.58 44.89 -31.13
C ASP A 78 21.12 45.02 -31.12
N ALA A 79 21.81 44.35 -30.20
CA ALA A 79 23.26 44.31 -30.13
C ALA A 79 23.84 43.28 -31.11
N LYS A 80 24.96 43.63 -31.77
CA LYS A 80 25.68 42.77 -32.72
C LYS A 80 27.07 42.34 -32.25
N ASP A 81 27.57 42.92 -31.16
CA ASP A 81 28.89 42.63 -30.62
C ASP A 81 28.79 41.59 -29.51
N LEU A 82 29.45 40.45 -29.70
CA LEU A 82 29.50 39.35 -28.73
C LEU A 82 30.62 39.51 -27.69
N SER A 83 31.49 40.52 -27.84
CA SER A 83 32.66 40.74 -26.97
C SER A 83 32.28 40.96 -25.51
N GLU A 84 31.16 41.64 -25.25
CA GLU A 84 30.65 41.88 -23.90
C GLU A 84 30.17 40.57 -23.25
N ALA A 85 29.37 39.77 -23.96
CA ALA A 85 28.91 38.47 -23.47
C ALA A 85 30.07 37.49 -23.24
N LEU A 86 31.08 37.49 -24.13
CA LEU A 86 32.28 36.67 -23.96
C LEU A 86 33.09 37.10 -22.74
N THR A 87 33.17 38.40 -22.47
CA THR A 87 33.86 38.94 -21.28
C THR A 87 33.16 38.51 -20.00
N ILE A 88 31.82 38.59 -19.95
CA ILE A 88 31.01 38.11 -18.82
C ILE A 88 31.24 36.61 -18.62
N ALA A 89 31.17 35.80 -19.68
CA ALA A 89 31.41 34.36 -19.62
C ALA A 89 32.80 34.03 -19.04
N LYS A 90 33.85 34.73 -19.50
CA LYS A 90 35.23 34.57 -18.99
C LYS A 90 35.35 34.94 -17.51
N ASN A 91 34.66 35.99 -17.06
CA ASN A 91 34.66 36.40 -15.65
C ASN A 91 33.97 35.36 -14.75
N ILE A 92 32.88 34.75 -15.22
CA ILE A 92 32.17 33.67 -14.50
C ILE A 92 33.06 32.44 -14.36
N VAL A 93 33.75 32.04 -15.43
CA VAL A 93 34.69 30.90 -15.38
C VAL A 93 35.84 31.18 -14.41
N LYS A 94 36.39 32.40 -14.42
CA LYS A 94 37.45 32.80 -13.47
C LYS A 94 36.97 32.73 -12.02
N SER A 95 35.78 33.25 -11.73
CA SER A 95 35.13 33.19 -10.41
C SER A 95 34.93 31.75 -9.93
N ALA A 96 34.53 30.84 -10.83
CA ALA A 96 34.37 29.43 -10.51
C ALA A 96 35.71 28.72 -10.21
N LEU A 97 36.76 29.05 -10.99
CA LEU A 97 38.08 28.46 -10.81
C LEU A 97 38.68 28.81 -9.43
N GLU A 98 38.45 30.02 -8.92
CA GLU A 98 38.85 30.45 -7.57
C GLU A 98 38.17 29.62 -6.47
N LEU A 99 37.00 29.06 -6.76
CA LEU A 99 36.25 28.13 -5.89
C LEU A 99 36.60 26.65 -6.18
N GLY A 100 37.53 26.40 -7.10
CA GLY A 100 37.91 25.08 -7.56
C GLY A 100 36.81 24.33 -8.31
N ILE A 101 35.88 25.05 -8.94
CA ILE A 101 34.81 24.51 -9.80
C ILE A 101 35.19 24.76 -11.26
N ASN A 102 35.15 23.70 -12.07
CA ASN A 102 35.51 23.78 -13.48
C ASN A 102 34.27 24.12 -14.32
N LEU A 103 34.32 25.25 -15.04
CA LEU A 103 33.28 25.69 -15.97
C LEU A 103 33.83 25.84 -17.40
N TYR A 104 32.98 25.56 -18.39
CA TYR A 104 33.36 25.55 -19.81
C TYR A 104 32.42 26.42 -20.65
N ILE A 105 32.98 27.22 -21.56
CA ILE A 105 32.22 28.17 -22.38
C ILE A 105 31.88 27.53 -23.72
N GLU A 106 30.61 27.57 -24.10
CA GLU A 106 30.10 27.21 -25.43
C GLU A 106 29.57 28.45 -26.15
N TYR A 107 29.97 28.64 -27.41
CA TYR A 107 29.32 29.60 -28.29
C TYR A 107 27.97 29.05 -28.76
N SER A 108 26.88 29.81 -28.53
CA SER A 108 25.51 29.33 -28.80
C SER A 108 25.12 29.30 -30.28
N GLY A 109 26.01 29.76 -31.18
CA GLY A 109 25.74 29.88 -32.62
C GLY A 109 24.82 31.04 -32.98
N ASN A 110 24.51 31.93 -32.03
CA ASN A 110 23.60 33.05 -32.26
C ASN A 110 24.05 34.31 -31.52
N ARG A 111 23.42 34.64 -30.39
CA ARG A 111 23.57 35.93 -29.68
C ARG A 111 24.21 35.78 -28.30
N GLY A 112 24.91 34.70 -28.03
CA GLY A 112 25.34 34.44 -26.67
C GLY A 112 26.26 33.27 -26.47
N PHE A 113 26.51 32.99 -25.20
CA PHE A 113 27.34 31.90 -24.73
C PHE A 113 26.61 31.14 -23.62
N HIS A 114 26.81 29.83 -23.58
CA HIS A 114 26.42 29.01 -22.44
C HIS A 114 27.66 28.66 -21.62
N VAL A 115 27.59 28.84 -20.31
CA VAL A 115 28.68 28.46 -19.38
C VAL A 115 28.26 27.21 -18.62
N TRP A 116 28.91 26.08 -18.92
CA TRP A 116 28.52 24.74 -18.48
C TRP A 116 29.34 24.26 -17.28
N VAL A 117 28.67 23.56 -16.36
CA VAL A 117 29.28 22.73 -15.32
C VAL A 117 28.94 21.26 -15.56
N PHE A 118 29.90 20.37 -15.36
CA PHE A 118 29.73 18.91 -15.46
C PHE A 118 30.08 18.25 -14.13
N LEU A 119 29.31 17.28 -13.68
CA LEU A 119 29.42 16.68 -12.34
C LEU A 119 29.88 15.23 -12.39
N GLU A 120 30.63 14.81 -11.37
CA GLU A 120 31.05 13.40 -11.22
C GLU A 120 29.86 12.48 -10.92
N LYS A 121 28.84 13.00 -10.22
CA LYS A 121 27.60 12.29 -9.88
C LYS A 121 26.40 13.18 -10.19
N ALA A 122 25.33 12.58 -10.71
CA ALA A 122 24.09 13.30 -10.99
C ALA A 122 23.36 13.64 -9.69
N ILE A 123 22.86 14.87 -9.58
CA ILE A 123 22.14 15.39 -8.40
C ILE A 123 20.90 16.18 -8.80
N THR A 124 20.03 16.49 -7.85
CA THR A 124 18.84 17.31 -8.13
C THR A 124 19.23 18.70 -8.64
N HIS A 125 18.37 19.30 -9.46
CA HIS A 125 18.67 20.55 -10.18
C HIS A 125 18.82 21.81 -9.29
N GLU A 126 18.18 21.85 -8.13
CA GLU A 126 18.17 23.03 -7.23
C GLU A 126 19.57 23.41 -6.69
N PRO A 127 20.37 22.48 -6.14
CA PRO A 127 21.76 22.75 -5.76
C PRO A 127 22.61 23.32 -6.90
N ILE A 128 22.48 22.76 -8.11
CA ILE A 128 23.23 23.19 -9.31
C ILE A 128 22.86 24.64 -9.66
N LYS A 129 21.56 24.97 -9.66
CA LYS A 129 21.05 26.31 -9.98
C LYS A 129 21.52 27.36 -8.97
N LYS A 130 21.49 27.04 -7.67
CA LYS A 130 21.95 27.95 -6.61
C LYS A 130 23.46 28.18 -6.69
N ALA A 131 24.25 27.13 -6.91
CA ALA A 131 25.70 27.25 -7.07
C ALA A 131 26.06 28.10 -8.29
N LEU A 132 25.47 27.84 -9.47
CA LEU A 132 25.71 28.63 -10.68
C LEU A 132 25.30 30.10 -10.51
N ARG A 133 24.18 30.36 -9.82
CA ARG A 133 23.76 31.74 -9.49
C ARG A 133 24.77 32.43 -8.56
N ALA A 134 25.30 31.73 -7.56
CA ALA A 134 26.32 32.25 -6.66
C ALA A 134 27.60 32.64 -7.40
N ILE A 135 28.06 31.77 -8.32
CA ILE A 135 29.26 32.01 -9.14
C ILE A 135 29.05 33.24 -10.03
N ALA A 136 27.89 33.35 -10.68
CA ALA A 136 27.57 34.48 -11.54
C ALA A 136 27.49 35.80 -10.77
N LEU A 137 26.85 35.81 -9.60
CA LEU A 137 26.75 37.01 -8.76
C LEU A 137 28.14 37.48 -8.29
N ARG A 138 29.04 36.55 -7.94
CA ARG A 138 30.46 36.87 -7.64
C ARG A 138 31.20 37.48 -8.83
N ALA A 139 30.80 37.14 -10.05
CA ALA A 139 31.31 37.75 -11.27
C ALA A 139 30.58 39.06 -11.65
N ASN A 140 29.79 39.64 -10.73
CA ASN A 140 28.94 40.83 -10.94
C ASN A 140 27.92 40.66 -12.07
N PHE A 141 27.46 39.44 -12.31
CA PHE A 141 26.45 39.14 -13.31
C PHE A 141 25.21 38.54 -12.64
N THR A 142 24.04 39.10 -12.94
CA THR A 142 22.77 38.52 -12.48
C THR A 142 22.15 37.70 -13.62
N PRO A 143 22.24 36.37 -13.57
CA PRO A 143 21.79 35.53 -14.67
C PRO A 143 20.27 35.53 -14.77
N GLN A 144 19.77 35.79 -15.98
CA GLN A 144 18.34 35.74 -16.30
C GLN A 144 17.86 34.29 -16.47
N GLU A 145 18.71 33.44 -17.05
CA GLU A 145 18.39 32.04 -17.32
C GLU A 145 19.53 31.12 -16.85
N ILE A 146 19.19 30.17 -15.98
CA ILE A 146 20.06 29.08 -15.55
C ILE A 146 19.32 27.78 -15.80
N TYR A 147 19.97 26.82 -16.46
CA TYR A 147 19.44 25.50 -16.75
C TYR A 147 20.10 24.44 -15.85
N PRO A 148 19.31 23.48 -15.32
CA PRO A 148 17.87 23.31 -15.51
C PRO A 148 17.05 24.42 -14.82
N LYS A 149 16.07 25.01 -15.53
CA LYS A 149 15.16 26.03 -14.96
C LYS A 149 14.16 25.38 -14.00
N ASP A 150 13.67 24.22 -14.44
CA ASP A 150 12.78 23.26 -13.78
C ASP A 150 13.10 21.85 -14.32
N SER A 151 12.32 20.83 -13.94
CA SER A 151 12.56 19.44 -14.35
C SER A 151 12.30 19.15 -15.84
N ASN A 152 11.64 20.06 -16.57
CA ASN A 152 11.19 19.86 -17.96
C ASN A 152 11.77 20.87 -18.96
N SER A 153 12.62 21.79 -18.49
CA SER A 153 13.21 22.84 -19.33
C SER A 153 14.19 22.24 -20.34
N ASN A 154 13.95 22.52 -21.62
CA ASN A 154 14.84 22.14 -22.72
C ASN A 154 15.95 23.17 -22.90
N ILE A 155 17.16 22.69 -23.19
CA ILE A 155 18.26 23.51 -23.71
C ILE A 155 18.86 22.86 -24.95
N LYS A 156 19.24 23.67 -25.94
CA LYS A 156 19.86 23.17 -27.18
C LYS A 156 21.15 22.41 -26.85
N LEU A 157 21.34 21.28 -27.52
CA LEU A 157 22.56 20.49 -27.40
C LEU A 157 23.80 21.26 -27.93
N PRO A 158 24.91 21.35 -27.18
CA PRO A 158 26.18 21.92 -27.66
C PRO A 158 26.74 21.16 -28.87
N CYS A 159 27.71 21.72 -29.60
CA CYS A 159 28.40 21.08 -30.74
C CYS A 159 27.45 20.64 -31.90
N THR A 160 26.41 21.44 -32.16
CA THR A 160 25.42 21.24 -33.23
C THR A 160 25.24 22.53 -34.07
N THR A 161 24.43 22.48 -35.14
CA THR A 161 24.11 23.66 -35.95
C THR A 161 22.91 24.42 -35.40
N HIS A 162 23.03 25.75 -35.24
CA HIS A 162 21.94 26.59 -34.75
C HIS A 162 20.86 26.79 -35.82
N LEU A 163 19.61 26.45 -35.49
CA LEU A 163 18.51 26.36 -36.47
C LEU A 163 18.17 27.70 -37.17
N LYS A 164 18.38 28.84 -36.50
CA LYS A 164 18.00 30.16 -37.05
C LYS A 164 19.10 30.84 -37.86
N THR A 165 20.36 30.62 -37.49
CA THR A 165 21.54 31.32 -38.06
C THR A 165 22.38 30.40 -38.92
N SER A 166 22.15 29.09 -38.86
CA SER A 166 22.95 28.04 -39.51
C SER A 166 24.43 28.03 -39.11
N LEU A 167 24.82 28.80 -38.09
CA LEU A 167 26.17 28.80 -37.54
C LEU A 167 26.39 27.56 -36.65
N ARG A 168 27.63 27.09 -36.61
CA ARG A 168 28.03 25.99 -35.73
C ARG A 168 28.20 26.48 -34.30
N CYS A 169 27.70 25.70 -33.37
CA CYS A 169 27.82 25.92 -31.93
C CYS A 169 28.89 24.97 -31.39
N GLY A 170 29.53 25.31 -30.28
CA GLY A 170 30.50 24.42 -29.66
C GLY A 170 31.36 25.10 -28.61
N PHE A 171 32.15 24.28 -27.92
CA PHE A 171 33.06 24.74 -26.87
C PHE A 171 34.22 25.51 -27.48
N ILE A 172 34.56 26.63 -26.85
CA ILE A 172 35.60 27.54 -27.32
C ILE A 172 36.90 27.34 -26.57
N THR A 173 38.00 27.62 -27.24
CA THR A 173 39.35 27.68 -26.67
C THR A 173 39.75 29.14 -26.37
N PRO A 174 40.82 29.40 -25.60
CA PRO A 174 41.24 30.75 -25.26
C PRO A 174 41.54 31.68 -26.45
N ASP A 175 41.89 31.11 -27.60
CA ASP A 175 42.20 31.74 -28.89
C ASP A 175 40.98 31.98 -29.81
N PHE A 176 39.76 31.73 -29.32
CA PHE A 176 38.53 31.96 -30.07
C PHE A 176 38.36 33.43 -30.50
N ASP A 177 38.22 33.64 -31.82
CA ASP A 177 37.94 34.95 -32.40
C ASP A 177 36.43 35.24 -32.39
N VAL A 178 36.03 36.17 -31.52
CA VAL A 178 34.62 36.58 -31.37
C VAL A 178 34.07 37.32 -32.60
N ASN A 179 34.93 37.90 -33.43
CA ASN A 179 34.52 38.61 -34.65
C ASN A 179 34.32 37.66 -35.84
N ASN A 180 34.94 36.48 -35.79
CA ASN A 180 34.71 35.39 -36.74
C ASN A 180 34.50 34.06 -35.98
N PRO A 181 33.32 33.85 -35.39
CA PRO A 181 33.06 32.75 -34.45
C PRO A 181 32.88 31.40 -35.17
N GLU A 182 33.97 30.88 -35.74
CA GLU A 182 34.01 29.57 -36.37
C GLU A 182 34.31 28.47 -35.34
N ILE A 183 33.57 27.36 -35.44
CA ILE A 183 33.74 26.17 -34.59
C ILE A 183 34.13 24.99 -35.48
N ASP A 184 35.33 24.47 -35.24
CA ASP A 184 35.75 23.18 -35.79
C ASP A 184 35.15 22.04 -34.97
N LEU A 185 34.29 21.24 -35.60
CA LEU A 185 33.61 20.10 -34.96
C LEU A 185 34.50 18.87 -34.82
N GLU A 186 35.57 18.76 -35.62
CA GLU A 186 36.45 17.58 -35.59
C GLU A 186 37.28 17.55 -34.30
N SER A 187 37.71 18.72 -33.81
CA SER A 187 38.46 18.87 -32.56
C SER A 187 37.62 18.89 -31.28
N GLN A 188 36.29 19.02 -31.37
CA GLN A 188 35.42 19.11 -30.17
C GLN A 188 35.47 17.85 -29.30
N GLY A 189 35.59 16.66 -29.91
CA GLY A 189 35.67 15.40 -29.16
C GLY A 189 36.91 15.37 -28.25
N ASP A 190 38.06 15.77 -28.79
CA ASP A 190 39.33 15.83 -28.06
C ASP A 190 39.35 16.96 -27.03
N LEU A 191 38.68 18.08 -27.32
CA LEU A 191 38.52 19.19 -26.38
C LEU A 191 37.67 18.76 -25.17
N MET A 192 36.51 18.17 -25.42
CA MET A 192 35.58 17.71 -24.37
C MET A 192 36.16 16.55 -23.55
N ALA A 193 37.03 15.72 -24.12
CA ALA A 193 37.73 14.66 -23.38
C ALA A 193 38.63 15.21 -22.27
N LYS A 194 39.11 16.46 -22.40
CA LYS A 194 39.93 17.15 -21.39
C LYS A 194 39.11 17.79 -20.28
N PHE A 195 37.78 17.77 -20.35
CA PHE A 195 36.93 18.35 -19.32
C PHE A 195 36.97 17.51 -18.04
N GLU A 196 37.25 18.19 -16.93
CA GLU A 196 37.23 17.67 -15.58
C GLU A 196 35.83 17.82 -14.99
N LEU A 197 35.35 16.76 -14.35
CA LEU A 197 34.07 16.76 -13.67
C LEU A 197 34.24 17.41 -12.30
N THR A 198 33.26 18.22 -11.90
CA THR A 198 33.24 18.88 -10.59
C THR A 198 32.73 17.92 -9.53
N ALA A 199 33.47 17.83 -8.41
CA ALA A 199 33.10 17.05 -7.24
C ALA A 199 31.82 17.59 -6.57
N LEU A 200 31.03 16.69 -5.99
CA LEU A 200 29.69 16.99 -5.49
C LEU A 200 29.67 17.97 -4.31
N ASP A 201 30.61 17.80 -3.38
CA ASP A 201 30.76 18.62 -2.17
C ASP A 201 30.92 20.11 -2.52
N LYS A 202 31.70 20.45 -3.56
CA LYS A 202 31.89 21.83 -4.00
C LYS A 202 30.59 22.51 -4.43
N ILE A 203 29.72 21.79 -5.13
CA ILE A 203 28.41 22.31 -5.57
C ILE A 203 27.45 22.46 -4.38
N ILE A 204 27.39 21.47 -3.50
CA ILE A 204 26.49 21.50 -2.34
C ILE A 204 26.90 22.63 -1.37
N ASN A 205 28.19 22.74 -1.04
CA ASN A 205 28.70 23.77 -0.14
C ASN A 205 28.38 25.17 -0.67
N LEU A 206 28.66 25.43 -1.96
CA LEU A 206 28.38 26.73 -2.56
C LEU A 206 26.89 27.06 -2.63
N SER A 207 26.03 26.05 -2.84
CA SER A 207 24.58 26.22 -2.86
C SER A 207 23.99 26.64 -1.52
N SER A 208 24.70 26.37 -0.41
CA SER A 208 24.29 26.72 0.94
C SER A 208 24.68 28.14 1.36
N GLU A 209 25.68 28.75 0.70
CA GLU A 209 26.20 30.08 1.02
C GLU A 209 25.32 31.25 0.52
N VAL A 210 24.35 31.02 -0.38
CA VAL A 210 23.52 32.07 -1.00
C VAL A 210 22.39 32.56 -0.07
N LYS A 211 22.70 32.84 1.19
CA LYS A 211 21.82 33.52 2.14
C LYS A 211 22.51 34.77 2.69
N SER A 212 22.13 35.94 2.16
CA SER A 212 22.07 37.27 2.81
C SER A 212 22.47 38.41 1.87
N GLU A 213 21.49 39.20 1.43
CA GLU A 213 21.71 40.63 1.12
C GLU A 213 20.52 41.43 1.66
N ASN A 214 20.59 41.81 2.93
CA ASN A 214 19.73 42.84 3.51
C ASN A 214 20.30 44.23 3.19
N LYS A 215 19.44 45.19 2.82
CA LYS A 215 19.71 46.64 2.96
C LYS A 215 18.64 47.34 3.82
N PRO A 216 19.00 48.41 4.56
CA PRO A 216 18.34 48.76 5.82
C PRO A 216 17.39 49.96 5.71
N ILE A 217 16.18 49.89 6.28
CA ILE A 217 15.35 51.09 6.56
C ILE A 217 14.53 50.92 7.86
N ASN A 218 14.90 51.70 8.89
CA ASN A 218 14.09 52.21 10.02
C ASN A 218 12.84 51.43 10.45
N GLU A 219 13.01 50.41 11.31
CA GLU A 219 11.90 49.61 11.87
C GLU A 219 11.18 50.23 13.08
N THR A 220 11.78 51.20 13.77
CA THR A 220 11.30 51.61 15.10
C THR A 220 10.12 52.58 15.05
N ARG A 221 10.05 53.48 14.06
CA ARG A 221 8.99 54.50 13.98
C ARG A 221 7.66 53.98 13.39
N SER A 222 7.70 52.94 12.56
CA SER A 222 6.50 52.39 11.91
C SER A 222 5.73 51.39 12.79
N LYS A 223 6.41 50.66 13.69
CA LYS A 223 5.78 49.63 14.54
C LYS A 223 4.82 50.24 15.57
N GLU A 224 5.10 51.43 16.10
CA GLU A 224 4.26 52.12 17.09
C GLU A 224 3.00 52.73 16.45
N GLU A 225 3.12 53.36 15.29
CA GLU A 225 1.97 53.91 14.54
C GLU A 225 1.01 52.82 14.06
N ILE A 226 1.54 51.68 13.60
CA ILE A 226 0.73 50.52 13.18
C ILE A 226 0.04 49.88 14.40
N LYS A 227 0.72 49.80 15.55
CA LYS A 227 0.15 49.24 16.78
C LYS A 227 -1.02 50.08 17.28
N GLY A 228 -0.90 51.41 17.31
CA GLY A 228 -2.00 52.31 17.68
C GLY A 228 -3.19 52.24 16.72
N LEU A 229 -2.95 52.08 15.40
CA LEU A 229 -4.01 51.88 14.40
C LEU A 229 -4.71 50.53 14.56
N LEU A 230 -3.99 49.47 14.93
CA LEU A 230 -4.58 48.14 15.13
C LEU A 230 -5.39 48.06 16.43
N GLU A 231 -4.91 48.68 17.51
CA GLU A 231 -5.62 48.72 18.80
C GLU A 231 -6.95 49.48 18.70
N SER A 232 -7.02 50.55 17.88
CA SER A 232 -8.26 51.32 17.68
C SER A 232 -9.33 50.58 16.84
N LEU A 233 -8.95 49.56 16.09
CA LEU A 233 -9.83 48.81 15.17
C LEU A 233 -10.48 47.55 15.80
N GLY A 234 -10.17 47.26 17.07
CA GLY A 234 -10.70 46.13 17.85
C GLY A 234 -10.10 44.78 17.46
N ASP A 235 -10.86 43.69 17.63
CA ASP A 235 -10.40 42.34 17.31
C ASP A 235 -10.26 42.12 15.79
N HIS A 236 -9.15 41.47 15.40
CA HIS A 236 -8.76 41.22 14.01
C HIS A 236 -8.80 39.73 13.70
N PRO A 237 -9.27 39.32 12.51
CA PRO A 237 -9.13 37.93 12.06
C PRO A 237 -7.66 37.48 12.04
N SER A 238 -7.39 36.23 12.43
CA SER A 238 -6.03 35.66 12.49
C SER A 238 -5.27 35.79 11.17
N CYS A 239 -5.98 35.77 10.04
CA CYS A 239 -5.39 35.96 8.73
C CYS A 239 -4.84 37.37 8.50
N ILE A 240 -5.55 38.41 8.96
CA ILE A 240 -5.09 39.80 8.87
C ILE A 240 -3.91 40.02 9.82
N LYS A 241 -3.98 39.48 11.04
CA LYS A 241 -2.88 39.54 11.99
C LYS A 241 -1.61 38.89 11.45
N HIS A 242 -1.72 37.77 10.71
CA HIS A 242 -0.58 37.15 10.05
C HIS A 242 -0.03 38.01 8.91
N LEU A 243 -0.87 38.51 8.00
CA LEU A 243 -0.42 39.32 6.86
C LEU A 243 0.36 40.56 7.30
N LEU A 244 -0.05 41.16 8.42
CA LEU A 244 0.63 42.34 8.97
C LEU A 244 1.92 42.00 9.71
N THR A 245 2.02 40.80 10.30
CA THR A 245 3.19 40.39 11.12
C THR A 245 4.25 39.65 10.31
N ASN A 246 3.84 38.81 9.35
CA ASN A 246 4.70 37.88 8.60
C ASN A 246 4.58 38.07 7.08
N GLY A 247 3.81 39.05 6.62
CA GLY A 247 3.60 39.31 5.19
C GLY A 247 2.75 38.27 4.48
N ALA A 248 2.78 38.29 3.14
CA ALA A 248 2.11 37.29 2.32
C ALA A 248 2.80 35.91 2.47
N PRO A 249 2.05 34.81 2.66
CA PRO A 249 2.64 33.46 2.73
C PRO A 249 3.21 33.00 1.39
N LEU A 250 4.30 32.22 1.42
CA LEU A 250 4.99 31.71 0.23
C LEU A 250 4.10 30.96 -0.78
N GLU A 251 3.09 30.25 -0.28
CA GLU A 251 2.18 29.42 -1.07
C GLU A 251 0.98 30.20 -1.64
N VAL A 252 0.90 31.50 -1.37
CA VAL A 252 -0.25 32.36 -1.70
C VAL A 252 0.15 33.37 -2.76
N ASP A 253 -0.66 33.57 -3.80
CA ASP A 253 -0.40 34.66 -4.74
C ASP A 253 -0.50 36.02 -4.03
N TYR A 254 0.50 36.88 -4.25
CA TYR A 254 0.58 38.16 -3.55
C TYR A 254 -0.64 39.04 -3.83
N ASN A 255 -1.25 38.98 -5.02
CA ASN A 255 -2.42 39.81 -5.32
C ASN A 255 -3.68 39.29 -4.59
N GLN A 256 -3.76 37.99 -4.28
CA GLN A 256 -4.84 37.45 -3.44
C GLN A 256 -4.70 37.88 -1.98
N ALA A 257 -3.49 37.86 -1.43
CA ALA A 257 -3.20 38.44 -0.11
C ALA A 257 -3.54 39.94 -0.08
N ASN A 258 -3.13 40.67 -1.12
CA ASN A 258 -3.41 42.08 -1.34
C ASN A 258 -4.92 42.37 -1.35
N LEU A 259 -5.70 41.59 -2.09
CA LEU A 259 -7.15 41.72 -2.20
C LEU A 259 -7.86 41.42 -0.87
N THR A 260 -7.38 40.42 -0.14
CA THR A 260 -7.89 40.07 1.20
C THR A 260 -7.73 41.24 2.17
N LEU A 261 -6.55 41.89 2.16
CA LEU A 261 -6.28 43.06 2.98
C LEU A 261 -7.13 44.28 2.57
N ILE A 262 -7.35 44.49 1.27
CA ILE A 262 -8.21 45.58 0.76
C ILE A 262 -9.66 45.42 1.23
N ARG A 263 -10.23 44.21 1.11
CA ARG A 263 -11.61 43.92 1.58
C ARG A 263 -11.76 44.15 3.08
N TYR A 264 -10.72 43.79 3.85
CA TYR A 264 -10.68 44.06 5.28
C TYR A 264 -10.74 45.56 5.57
N CYS A 265 -9.87 46.33 4.92
CA CYS A 265 -9.79 47.79 5.10
C CYS A 265 -11.12 48.48 4.75
N LEU A 266 -11.74 48.11 3.63
CA LEU A 266 -13.03 48.66 3.21
C LEU A 266 -14.16 48.32 4.19
N THR A 267 -14.17 47.09 4.73
CA THR A 267 -15.20 46.67 5.69
C THR A 267 -15.06 47.36 7.04
N LYS A 268 -13.82 47.71 7.43
CA LYS A 268 -13.54 48.52 8.63
C LYS A 268 -13.70 50.03 8.40
N GLY A 269 -14.05 50.45 7.17
CA GLY A 269 -14.26 51.86 6.83
C GLY A 269 -12.98 52.68 6.78
N LEU A 270 -11.82 52.05 6.58
CA LEU A 270 -10.53 52.74 6.52
C LEU A 270 -10.39 53.55 5.23
N ASN A 271 -9.81 54.74 5.34
CA ASN A 271 -9.45 55.53 4.15
C ASN A 271 -8.15 55.01 3.50
N LEU A 272 -7.81 55.51 2.31
CA LEU A 272 -6.64 55.03 1.56
C LEU A 272 -5.32 55.26 2.33
N GLU A 273 -5.20 56.35 3.07
CA GLU A 273 -3.99 56.68 3.81
C GLU A 273 -3.76 55.71 4.98
N GLU A 274 -4.82 55.40 5.72
CA GLU A 274 -4.81 54.38 6.78
C GLU A 274 -4.55 52.98 6.22
N SER A 275 -5.17 52.65 5.09
CA SER A 275 -5.04 51.35 4.43
C SER A 275 -3.63 51.12 3.87
N LEU A 276 -2.97 52.17 3.39
CA LEU A 276 -1.59 52.10 2.91
C LEU A 276 -0.59 51.79 4.02
N LYS A 277 -0.86 52.20 5.27
CA LYS A 277 -0.02 51.82 6.43
C LYS A 277 -0.06 50.32 6.70
N LEU A 278 -1.21 49.69 6.51
CA LEU A 278 -1.37 48.24 6.62
C LEU A 278 -0.74 47.49 5.44
N ALA A 279 -0.88 48.02 4.22
CA ALA A 279 -0.25 47.49 3.03
C ALA A 279 1.28 47.52 3.11
N ASP A 280 1.84 48.59 3.68
CA ASP A 280 3.26 48.75 3.93
C ASP A 280 3.80 47.67 4.87
N ALA A 281 3.09 47.40 5.97
CA ALA A 281 3.44 46.34 6.91
C ALA A 281 3.48 44.97 6.22
N MET A 282 2.47 44.64 5.42
CA MET A 282 2.43 43.39 4.66
C MET A 282 3.56 43.33 3.62
N ALA A 283 3.83 44.42 2.90
CA ALA A 283 4.86 44.47 1.87
C ALA A 283 6.27 44.28 2.43
N LYS A 284 6.59 44.91 3.58
CA LYS A 284 7.87 44.78 4.28
C LYS A 284 8.08 43.39 4.86
N ASN A 285 7.03 42.80 5.44
CA ASN A 285 7.13 41.51 6.12
C ASN A 285 7.01 40.31 5.17
N THR A 286 6.70 40.54 3.88
CA THR A 286 6.61 39.45 2.90
C THR A 286 8.00 38.90 2.58
N PRO A 287 8.27 37.59 2.76
CA PRO A 287 9.59 37.01 2.55
C PRO A 287 10.13 37.24 1.14
N GLU A 288 11.43 37.48 0.99
CA GLU A 288 12.08 37.62 -0.33
C GLU A 288 11.96 36.36 -1.19
N THR A 289 11.82 35.20 -0.55
CA THR A 289 11.59 33.89 -1.18
C THR A 289 10.16 33.71 -1.73
N HIS A 290 9.29 34.71 -1.58
CA HIS A 290 7.93 34.67 -2.11
C HIS A 290 7.93 34.78 -3.64
N SER A 291 7.09 33.98 -4.31
CA SER A 291 6.96 33.85 -5.77
C SER A 291 6.53 35.11 -6.54
N THR A 292 6.43 36.27 -5.86
CA THR A 292 5.95 37.50 -6.49
C THR A 292 7.06 38.20 -7.26
N SER A 293 6.77 38.61 -8.49
CA SER A 293 7.70 39.39 -9.32
C SER A 293 7.73 40.89 -8.96
N LYS A 294 6.93 41.35 -7.99
CA LYS A 294 6.82 42.76 -7.61
C LYS A 294 7.83 43.10 -6.52
N ASP A 295 8.60 44.17 -6.73
CA ASP A 295 9.44 44.79 -5.72
C ASP A 295 8.60 45.55 -4.68
N TYR A 296 9.25 46.07 -3.64
CA TYR A 296 8.57 46.75 -2.54
C TYR A 296 7.71 47.95 -2.99
N GLU A 297 8.23 48.82 -3.86
CA GLU A 297 7.46 49.94 -4.41
C GLU A 297 6.32 49.47 -5.32
N GLY A 298 6.56 48.44 -6.13
CA GLY A 298 5.55 47.81 -6.99
C GLY A 298 4.40 47.17 -6.20
N LYS A 299 4.68 46.61 -5.02
CA LYS A 299 3.67 46.09 -4.09
C LYS A 299 2.75 47.19 -3.57
N LEU A 300 3.29 48.34 -3.17
CA LEU A 300 2.51 49.49 -2.68
C LEU A 300 1.69 50.16 -3.80
N LYS A 301 2.27 50.31 -4.99
CA LYS A 301 1.57 50.85 -6.16
C LYS A 301 0.40 49.95 -6.59
N ASN A 302 0.60 48.64 -6.51
CA ASN A 302 -0.45 47.65 -6.76
C ASN A 302 -1.59 47.78 -5.75
N PHE A 303 -1.30 47.82 -4.44
CA PHE A 303 -2.32 48.03 -3.40
C PHE A 303 -3.13 49.31 -3.66
N ARG A 304 -2.47 50.44 -3.94
CA ARG A 304 -3.15 51.73 -4.17
C ARG A 304 -4.12 51.67 -5.35
N SER A 305 -3.70 51.06 -6.46
CA SER A 305 -4.52 50.90 -7.66
C SER A 305 -5.74 50.00 -7.39
N ALA A 306 -5.51 48.84 -6.76
CA ALA A 306 -6.55 47.88 -6.44
C ALA A 306 -7.56 48.43 -5.40
N PHE A 307 -7.09 49.17 -4.39
CA PHE A 307 -7.94 49.80 -3.37
C PHE A 307 -8.87 50.85 -3.98
N ASN A 308 -8.35 51.75 -4.82
CA ASN A 308 -9.17 52.76 -5.51
C ASN A 308 -10.18 52.13 -6.47
N SER A 309 -9.84 50.97 -7.07
CA SER A 309 -10.78 50.22 -7.89
C SER A 309 -11.91 49.60 -7.06
N ALA A 310 -11.56 49.00 -5.91
CA ALA A 310 -12.54 48.39 -5.00
C ALA A 310 -13.44 49.42 -4.32
N LEU A 311 -12.92 50.62 -4.01
CA LEU A 311 -13.70 51.72 -3.41
C LEU A 311 -14.86 52.19 -4.32
N ARG A 312 -14.69 52.11 -5.65
CA ARG A 312 -15.75 52.48 -6.62
C ARG A 312 -16.91 51.47 -6.66
N ASN A 313 -16.72 50.26 -6.13
CA ASN A 313 -17.71 49.17 -6.11
C ASN A 313 -17.78 48.54 -4.69
N SER A 314 -17.82 49.36 -3.65
CA SER A 314 -17.65 48.92 -2.25
C SER A 314 -18.59 47.81 -1.80
N ASP A 315 -19.82 47.76 -2.33
CA ASP A 315 -20.82 46.74 -1.97
C ASP A 315 -20.41 45.32 -2.37
N ASN A 316 -19.58 45.16 -3.41
CA ASN A 316 -19.05 43.87 -3.87
C ASN A 316 -17.75 43.46 -3.14
N TYR A 317 -17.25 44.29 -2.21
CA TYR A 317 -15.96 44.09 -1.54
C TYR A 317 -16.09 44.08 0.00
N LYS A 318 -17.21 43.56 0.51
CA LYS A 318 -17.35 43.20 1.93
C LYS A 318 -16.32 42.12 2.32
N PHE A 319 -15.92 42.09 3.59
CA PHE A 319 -14.85 41.21 4.08
C PHE A 319 -15.29 39.75 4.01
N GLU A 320 -14.89 39.12 2.91
CA GLU A 320 -15.04 37.70 2.64
C GLU A 320 -13.67 37.14 2.19
N CYS A 321 -13.37 35.93 2.66
CA CYS A 321 -12.10 35.24 2.41
C CYS A 321 -11.91 35.01 0.90
N SER A 322 -10.94 35.72 0.29
CA SER A 322 -10.68 35.64 -1.15
C SER A 322 -10.31 34.24 -1.63
N TYR A 323 -9.80 33.39 -0.74
CA TYR A 323 -9.47 31.98 -0.99
C TYR A 323 -10.68 31.06 -1.12
N ILE A 324 -11.86 31.45 -0.60
CA ILE A 324 -13.11 30.69 -0.76
C ILE A 324 -13.79 31.04 -2.11
N LEU A 325 -13.60 32.28 -2.58
CA LEU A 325 -14.26 32.80 -3.78
C LEU A 325 -13.62 32.35 -5.10
N SER A 326 -12.37 31.89 -5.10
CA SER A 326 -11.67 31.43 -6.30
C SER A 326 -12.08 30.03 -6.80
N GLY A 327 -12.97 29.33 -6.08
CA GLY A 327 -13.36 27.95 -6.38
C GLY A 327 -14.87 27.66 -6.37
N VAL A 328 -15.74 28.67 -6.32
CA VAL A 328 -17.19 28.50 -6.18
C VAL A 328 -17.93 29.34 -7.23
N LYS A 329 -18.92 28.75 -7.92
CA LYS A 329 -19.80 29.47 -8.86
C LYS A 329 -20.52 30.63 -8.14
N GLU A 330 -20.71 31.75 -8.83
CA GLU A 330 -21.21 33.05 -8.30
C GLU A 330 -22.44 32.98 -7.36
N ASN A 331 -23.25 31.92 -7.40
CA ASN A 331 -24.48 31.80 -6.62
C ASN A 331 -24.37 31.04 -5.28
N GLU A 332 -23.19 30.51 -4.90
CA GLU A 332 -23.01 29.76 -3.64
C GLU A 332 -22.06 30.44 -2.63
N ALA A 333 -21.44 31.55 -3.02
CA ALA A 333 -20.41 32.23 -2.23
C ALA A 333 -20.90 32.78 -0.88
N HIS A 334 -22.15 33.24 -0.79
CA HIS A 334 -22.66 33.97 0.38
C HIS A 334 -23.09 33.11 1.57
N LYS A 335 -22.92 31.78 1.52
CA LYS A 335 -23.47 30.86 2.55
C LYS A 335 -22.44 30.23 3.50
N ARG A 336 -21.15 30.55 3.42
CA ARG A 336 -20.13 29.94 4.31
C ARG A 336 -19.21 30.98 4.93
N GLY A 337 -19.31 31.14 6.24
CA GLY A 337 -18.32 31.86 7.05
C GLY A 337 -16.95 31.16 7.08
N CYS A 338 -15.98 31.81 7.74
CA CYS A 338 -14.58 31.36 7.86
C CYS A 338 -14.47 29.88 8.31
N ILE A 339 -13.79 29.06 7.51
CA ILE A 339 -13.64 27.61 7.74
C ILE A 339 -12.47 27.21 8.65
N GLY A 340 -11.67 28.16 9.17
CA GLY A 340 -10.69 27.98 10.25
C GLY A 340 -9.55 26.97 10.04
N THR A 341 -9.87 25.68 9.93
CA THR A 341 -8.95 24.54 10.01
C THR A 341 -8.18 24.23 8.72
N LYS A 342 -8.65 24.71 7.56
CA LYS A 342 -8.00 24.52 6.24
C LYS A 342 -7.20 25.74 5.75
N CYS A 343 -7.12 26.82 6.54
CA CYS A 343 -6.46 28.06 6.14
C CYS A 343 -4.96 28.01 6.45
N SER A 344 -4.11 28.11 5.42
CA SER A 344 -2.63 28.16 5.56
C SER A 344 -2.16 29.31 6.45
N ILE A 345 -2.93 30.40 6.54
CA ILE A 345 -2.64 31.53 7.41
C ILE A 345 -2.98 31.23 8.90
N HIS A 346 -3.97 30.37 9.17
CA HIS A 346 -4.37 30.00 10.53
C HIS A 346 -3.36 29.07 11.22
N LYS A 347 -2.64 28.22 10.46
CA LYS A 347 -1.59 27.34 11.00
C LYS A 347 -0.47 28.11 11.72
N ASN A 348 -0.20 29.34 11.27
CA ASN A 348 0.90 30.18 11.77
C ASN A 348 0.54 31.09 12.95
N HIS A 349 -0.69 31.02 13.49
CA HIS A 349 -1.14 31.87 14.61
C HIS A 349 -1.40 31.13 15.93
N ASN A 350 -1.20 29.81 15.97
CA ASN A 350 -1.36 29.05 17.21
C ASN A 350 -0.03 29.06 18.00
N PRO A 351 0.03 29.65 19.21
CA PRO A 351 1.28 29.81 19.98
C PRO A 351 1.99 28.49 20.30
N ASN A 352 1.29 27.36 20.19
CA ASN A 352 1.82 26.03 20.41
C ASN A 352 2.77 25.53 19.28
N TYR A 353 2.92 26.28 18.18
CA TYR A 353 3.70 25.85 17.01
C TYR A 353 5.07 26.56 16.86
N GLN A 354 5.38 27.56 17.69
CA GLN A 354 6.55 28.46 17.47
C GLN A 354 7.80 28.18 18.32
N LYS A 355 7.89 27.06 19.05
CA LYS A 355 9.13 26.71 19.78
C LYS A 355 9.87 25.58 19.09
N GLN A 356 10.75 25.93 18.15
CA GLN A 356 12.10 25.38 17.98
C GLN A 356 12.62 25.63 16.57
N SER A 357 13.14 26.83 16.34
CA SER A 357 14.22 27.03 15.37
C SER A 357 15.14 28.14 15.88
N SER A 358 16.30 27.75 16.37
CA SER A 358 17.53 28.56 16.33
C SER A 358 18.71 27.60 16.40
N GLU A 359 19.59 27.80 15.45
CA GLU A 359 20.78 27.02 15.11
C GLU A 359 21.83 27.04 16.23
N ASN A 360 22.68 26.00 16.29
CA ASN A 360 24.13 26.17 16.34
C ASN A 360 24.87 24.84 16.07
N ASN A 361 25.56 24.83 14.93
CA ASN A 361 26.91 24.36 14.59
C ASN A 361 27.43 22.98 15.05
N LEU A 362 27.70 22.16 14.02
CA LEU A 362 28.95 21.45 13.71
C LEU A 362 29.99 21.34 14.85
N GLU A 363 30.20 20.11 15.34
CA GLU A 363 31.53 19.47 15.50
C GLU A 363 31.36 18.00 15.95
N ALA A 364 32.25 17.12 15.47
CA ALA A 364 32.44 15.70 15.86
C ALA A 364 31.62 14.60 15.13
N ASP A 365 31.92 14.42 13.83
CA ASP A 365 31.75 13.13 13.16
C ASP A 365 32.84 12.16 13.62
N THR A 366 32.48 11.29 14.57
CA THR A 366 33.02 9.93 14.78
C THR A 366 32.11 9.10 15.70
N ASN A 367 31.14 9.74 16.38
CA ASN A 367 30.14 9.06 17.23
C ASN A 367 28.80 8.73 16.53
N ASN A 368 28.57 9.21 15.29
CA ASN A 368 27.26 9.13 14.63
C ASN A 368 26.80 7.72 14.23
N GLN A 369 27.69 6.73 14.26
CA GLN A 369 27.32 5.35 13.93
C GLN A 369 26.70 4.58 15.11
N LYS A 370 26.86 5.07 16.36
CA LYS A 370 26.14 4.55 17.54
C LYS A 370 24.83 5.29 17.82
N VAL A 371 24.72 6.53 17.32
CA VAL A 371 23.57 7.41 17.52
C VAL A 371 22.43 7.12 16.52
N SER A 372 22.74 6.67 15.29
CA SER A 372 21.70 6.23 14.33
C SER A 372 20.92 5.02 14.82
N ASP A 373 21.61 4.05 15.41
CA ASP A 373 21.00 2.80 15.90
C ASP A 373 20.10 3.05 17.13
N SER A 374 20.42 4.09 17.91
CA SER A 374 19.65 4.49 19.10
C SER A 374 18.40 5.34 18.76
N LEU A 375 18.45 6.11 17.67
CA LEU A 375 17.34 6.97 17.21
C LEU A 375 16.26 6.18 16.45
N ASP A 376 16.65 5.12 15.72
CA ASP A 376 15.70 4.20 15.10
C ASP A 376 14.95 3.37 16.16
N PHE A 377 15.61 3.07 17.27
CA PHE A 377 15.03 2.36 18.41
C PHE A 377 13.96 3.17 19.18
N LEU A 378 14.18 4.47 19.39
CA LEU A 378 13.23 5.36 20.06
C LEU A 378 11.99 5.67 19.21
N ARG A 379 12.14 5.69 17.89
CA ARG A 379 11.07 6.00 16.93
C ARG A 379 10.06 4.88 16.75
N VAL A 380 10.48 3.62 16.85
CA VAL A 380 9.59 2.45 16.81
C VAL A 380 8.68 2.39 18.05
N ASN A 381 9.17 2.83 19.20
CA ASN A 381 8.45 2.78 20.47
C ASN A 381 7.30 3.81 20.60
N ALA A 382 7.37 4.94 19.91
CA ALA A 382 6.31 5.97 19.93
C ALA A 382 5.04 5.56 19.16
N LEU A 383 5.19 4.82 18.05
CA LEU A 383 4.07 4.33 17.24
C LEU A 383 3.34 3.15 17.90
N ILE A 384 4.08 2.32 18.65
CA ILE A 384 3.51 1.29 19.52
C ILE A 384 2.65 1.96 20.61
N PHE A 385 3.12 3.05 21.21
CA PHE A 385 2.41 3.79 22.26
C PHE A 385 1.11 4.47 21.79
N ASP A 386 1.08 5.04 20.58
CA ASP A 386 -0.13 5.71 20.05
C ASP A 386 -1.23 4.69 19.70
N ALA A 387 -0.85 3.51 19.22
CA ALA A 387 -1.75 2.37 19.03
C ALA A 387 -2.27 1.79 20.36
N MET A 388 -1.53 1.95 21.46
CA MET A 388 -2.00 1.61 22.80
C MET A 388 -3.05 2.58 23.35
N ILE A 389 -3.23 3.80 22.82
CA ILE A 389 -4.14 4.82 23.38
C ILE A 389 -5.62 4.38 23.39
N ASN A 390 -6.02 3.43 22.53
CA ASN A 390 -7.42 2.97 22.41
C ASN A 390 -7.75 1.64 23.12
N LEU A 391 -6.79 1.02 23.83
CA LEU A 391 -7.07 -0.12 24.72
C LEU A 391 -7.75 0.33 26.02
N SER A 392 -8.39 -0.59 26.75
CA SER A 392 -8.72 -0.35 28.16
C SER A 392 -7.44 -0.04 28.94
N SER A 393 -7.51 0.77 29.99
CA SER A 393 -6.35 1.10 30.83
C SER A 393 -5.60 -0.16 31.29
N GLU A 394 -6.34 -1.23 31.57
CA GLU A 394 -5.82 -2.54 31.97
C GLU A 394 -5.05 -3.27 30.86
N GLY A 395 -5.56 -3.30 29.62
CA GLY A 395 -4.87 -3.96 28.49
C GLY A 395 -3.54 -3.30 28.13
N LYS A 396 -3.45 -1.97 28.25
CA LYS A 396 -2.21 -1.22 28.01
C LYS A 396 -1.12 -1.59 29.00
N GLU A 397 -1.48 -1.62 30.27
CA GLU A 397 -0.50 -1.86 31.32
C GLU A 397 -0.07 -3.33 31.38
N CYS A 398 -0.94 -4.27 31.00
CA CYS A 398 -0.57 -5.68 30.85
C CYS A 398 0.46 -5.90 29.73
N VAL A 399 0.30 -5.29 28.55
CA VAL A 399 1.29 -5.42 27.46
C VAL A 399 2.62 -4.78 27.85
N LYS A 400 2.59 -3.59 28.49
CA LYS A 400 3.79 -2.91 29.02
C LYS A 400 4.51 -3.76 30.07
N SER A 401 3.77 -4.34 31.02
CA SER A 401 4.29 -5.22 32.07
C SER A 401 4.90 -6.50 31.50
N GLN A 402 4.28 -7.10 30.48
CA GLN A 402 4.83 -8.29 29.83
C GLN A 402 6.12 -8.00 29.07
N ILE A 403 6.20 -6.87 28.36
CA ILE A 403 7.43 -6.42 27.66
C ILE A 403 8.55 -6.19 28.68
N LEU A 404 8.24 -5.56 29.81
CA LEU A 404 9.17 -5.31 30.92
C LEU A 404 9.70 -6.61 31.54
N ARG A 405 8.89 -7.67 31.59
CA ARG A 405 9.22 -8.96 32.23
C ARG A 405 9.96 -9.97 31.32
N GLN A 406 9.88 -9.84 30.00
CA GLN A 406 10.37 -10.86 29.03
C GLN A 406 11.45 -10.33 28.06
N SER A 407 12.36 -9.51 28.58
CA SER A 407 13.25 -8.60 27.84
C SER A 407 14.22 -9.22 26.80
N GLU A 408 14.43 -10.54 26.74
CA GLU A 408 15.34 -11.15 25.75
C GLU A 408 14.68 -11.77 24.50
N LYS A 409 13.55 -12.47 24.64
CA LYS A 409 13.00 -13.29 23.53
C LYS A 409 11.92 -12.62 22.69
N ILE A 410 11.21 -11.64 23.24
CA ILE A 410 10.09 -10.98 22.56
C ILE A 410 10.58 -9.89 21.59
N VAL A 411 11.66 -9.20 21.91
CA VAL A 411 12.16 -8.03 21.15
C VAL A 411 12.35 -8.37 19.67
N GLN A 412 12.93 -9.53 19.33
CA GLN A 412 13.12 -9.93 17.92
C GLN A 412 11.82 -10.32 17.20
N LYS A 413 10.90 -11.01 17.87
CA LYS A 413 9.62 -11.48 17.29
C LYS A 413 8.62 -10.33 17.07
N TYR A 414 8.75 -9.26 17.87
CA TYR A 414 7.86 -8.11 17.83
C TYR A 414 8.30 -7.02 16.87
N LEU A 415 9.60 -6.74 16.81
CA LEU A 415 10.18 -5.79 15.85
C LEU A 415 9.97 -6.22 14.39
N THR A 416 9.83 -7.52 14.13
CA THR A 416 9.49 -8.06 12.81
C THR A 416 8.02 -7.89 12.43
N LEU A 417 7.10 -7.75 13.41
CA LEU A 417 5.67 -7.56 13.16
C LEU A 417 5.27 -6.09 12.95
N VAL A 418 6.18 -5.15 13.27
CA VAL A 418 5.92 -3.71 13.26
C VAL A 418 7.08 -2.94 12.60
N THR A 419 7.03 -2.69 11.28
CA THR A 419 7.59 -1.51 10.54
C THR A 419 7.54 -1.71 9.00
N PRO A 420 7.62 -0.66 8.12
CA PRO A 420 7.99 0.77 8.31
C PRO A 420 6.87 1.76 7.85
N ASN A 421 6.86 3.09 8.06
CA ASN A 421 7.88 4.14 8.10
C ASN A 421 7.20 5.49 8.51
N LEU A 422 7.87 6.39 9.27
CA LEU A 422 7.97 7.88 9.05
C LEU A 422 8.04 8.82 10.28
N SER A 423 9.02 9.74 10.15
CA SER A 423 9.32 11.11 10.62
C SER A 423 8.55 11.88 11.72
N ASP A 424 9.37 12.36 12.68
CA ASP A 424 9.44 13.66 13.39
C ASP A 424 8.30 14.19 14.28
N SER A 425 8.51 14.22 15.62
CA SER A 425 9.04 15.39 16.36
C SER A 425 8.73 15.39 17.88
N SER A 426 9.81 15.56 18.66
CA SER A 426 9.93 16.23 19.97
C SER A 426 8.78 16.22 21.00
N LYS A 427 8.90 15.34 22.00
CA LYS A 427 8.74 15.62 23.44
C LYS A 427 9.14 14.38 24.26
N LEU A 428 10.08 14.54 25.19
CA LEU A 428 10.48 13.45 26.08
C LEU A 428 9.27 12.94 26.87
N LEU A 429 8.91 11.69 26.67
CA LEU A 429 7.76 10.95 27.23
C LEU A 429 8.28 9.64 27.82
N GLU A 430 7.46 8.96 28.63
CA GLU A 430 7.63 7.58 29.15
C GLU A 430 8.39 6.61 28.23
N THR A 431 8.30 6.83 26.91
CA THR A 431 9.01 6.19 25.80
C THR A 431 10.55 6.19 25.90
N GLU A 432 11.22 7.23 26.40
CA GLU A 432 12.70 7.20 26.56
C GLU A 432 13.15 6.28 27.69
N VAL A 433 12.37 6.22 28.77
CA VAL A 433 12.69 5.39 29.94
C VAL A 433 12.60 3.91 29.56
N ILE A 434 11.51 3.53 28.90
CA ILE A 434 11.30 2.16 28.44
C ILE A 434 12.34 1.77 27.38
N ALA A 435 12.74 2.69 26.50
CA ALA A 435 13.80 2.45 25.52
C ALA A 435 15.17 2.19 26.18
N TYR A 436 15.51 2.89 27.27
CA TYR A 436 16.73 2.66 28.03
C TYR A 436 16.75 1.27 28.69
N PHE A 437 15.63 0.82 29.25
CA PHE A 437 15.48 -0.52 29.84
C PHE A 437 15.58 -1.66 28.80
N LEU A 438 15.08 -1.43 27.58
CA LEU A 438 15.13 -2.43 26.51
C LEU A 438 16.52 -2.56 25.85
N GLN A 439 17.41 -1.58 26.04
CA GLN A 439 18.78 -1.61 25.51
C GLN A 439 19.82 -2.22 26.47
N ASN A 440 19.51 -2.31 27.78
CA ASN A 440 20.46 -2.73 28.81
C ASN A 440 19.93 -3.93 29.60
N THR A 441 19.78 -5.07 28.91
CA THR A 441 19.13 -6.28 29.44
C THR A 441 19.90 -7.01 30.54
N GLU A 442 21.19 -6.72 30.74
CA GLU A 442 22.05 -7.35 31.76
C GLU A 442 22.46 -6.41 32.93
N ALA A 443 21.98 -5.16 32.95
CA ALA A 443 22.41 -4.20 33.97
C ALA A 443 21.79 -4.51 35.34
N ILE A 444 22.62 -4.97 36.29
CA ILE A 444 22.34 -4.84 37.72
C ILE A 444 22.40 -3.34 38.03
N ILE A 445 21.28 -2.78 38.46
CA ILE A 445 21.07 -1.34 38.59
C ILE A 445 21.99 -0.77 39.69
N ASP A 446 23.03 -0.03 39.29
CA ASP A 446 23.60 1.04 40.10
C ASP A 446 23.12 2.38 39.53
N TYR A 447 22.31 3.09 40.31
CA TYR A 447 21.59 4.28 39.86
C TYR A 447 22.52 5.44 39.46
N SER A 448 23.83 5.36 39.78
CA SER A 448 24.84 6.31 39.35
C SER A 448 25.16 6.26 37.86
N ASP A 449 25.00 5.10 37.21
CA ASP A 449 25.42 4.89 35.82
C ASP A 449 24.44 5.50 34.80
N ILE A 450 23.20 5.74 35.21
CA ILE A 450 22.19 6.46 34.40
C ILE A 450 22.58 7.95 34.24
N PHE A 451 23.40 8.49 35.15
CA PHE A 451 23.63 9.94 35.27
C PHE A 451 25.10 10.38 35.08
N SER A 452 26.02 9.47 34.77
CA SER A 452 27.40 9.85 34.42
C SER A 452 27.48 10.65 33.10
N GLU A 453 26.47 10.53 32.24
CA GLU A 453 26.31 11.32 31.02
C GLU A 453 25.19 12.38 31.14
N GLY A 454 25.27 13.23 32.17
CA GLY A 454 24.79 14.62 32.08
C GLY A 454 23.30 14.87 31.79
N PHE A 455 22.36 14.12 32.38
CA PHE A 455 20.93 14.43 32.27
C PHE A 455 20.45 15.41 33.36
N LYS A 456 19.67 16.44 32.96
CA LYS A 456 18.95 17.34 33.88
C LYS A 456 17.49 16.90 34.04
N CYS A 457 17.21 16.00 34.98
CA CYS A 457 15.85 15.66 35.42
C CYS A 457 15.61 16.24 36.83
N THR A 458 14.42 16.80 37.09
CA THR A 458 14.00 17.20 38.45
C THR A 458 13.64 15.97 39.28
N ILE A 459 14.06 15.93 40.55
CA ILE A 459 13.83 14.82 41.52
C ILE A 459 12.36 14.33 41.53
N SER A 460 11.38 15.24 41.41
CA SER A 460 9.96 14.87 41.39
C SER A 460 9.50 14.08 40.16
N LYS A 461 10.18 14.23 39.02
CA LYS A 461 9.91 13.42 37.81
C LYS A 461 10.54 12.03 37.92
N PHE A 462 11.62 11.89 38.68
CA PHE A 462 12.31 10.62 38.92
C PHE A 462 11.46 9.69 39.80
N GLU A 463 10.94 10.20 40.92
CA GLU A 463 10.04 9.44 41.82
C GLU A 463 8.79 8.96 41.07
N SER A 464 8.18 9.84 40.25
CA SER A 464 7.00 9.50 39.43
C SER A 464 7.25 8.42 38.37
N ILE A 465 8.48 8.31 37.84
CA ILE A 465 8.84 7.29 36.85
C ILE A 465 9.15 5.97 37.56
N SER A 466 9.84 6.01 38.71
CA SER A 466 10.12 4.82 39.52
C SER A 466 8.82 4.16 40.00
N ASP A 467 7.92 4.95 40.58
CA ASP A 467 6.61 4.46 41.05
C ASP A 467 5.80 3.86 39.90
N TYR A 468 5.87 4.44 38.70
CA TYR A 468 5.17 3.93 37.53
C TYR A 468 5.71 2.56 37.06
N LEU A 469 7.03 2.40 37.04
CA LEU A 469 7.67 1.14 36.65
C LEU A 469 7.45 0.03 37.68
N ASP A 470 7.47 0.36 38.97
CA ASP A 470 7.15 -0.57 40.06
C ASP A 470 5.70 -1.04 39.97
N ASN A 471 4.78 -0.13 39.66
CA ASN A 471 3.38 -0.48 39.40
C ASN A 471 3.27 -1.42 38.18
N LEU A 472 3.97 -1.14 37.08
CA LEU A 472 3.98 -2.02 35.92
C LEU A 472 4.56 -3.42 36.23
N TYR A 473 5.66 -3.49 36.98
CA TYR A 473 6.28 -4.77 37.35
C TYR A 473 5.41 -5.58 38.31
N SER A 474 4.52 -4.94 39.07
CA SER A 474 3.62 -5.60 40.03
C SER A 474 2.28 -6.08 39.46
N LEU A 475 1.95 -5.74 38.21
CA LEU A 475 0.67 -6.12 37.57
C LEU A 475 0.51 -7.64 37.41
N ASN A 476 -0.67 -8.16 37.76
CA ASN A 476 -1.02 -9.53 37.42
C ASN A 476 -1.37 -9.61 35.94
N LEU A 477 -0.58 -10.36 35.18
CA LEU A 477 -0.78 -10.51 33.75
C LEU A 477 -1.90 -11.52 33.45
N PRO A 478 -2.74 -11.24 32.43
CA PRO A 478 -3.72 -12.20 31.93
C PRO A 478 -3.03 -13.34 31.16
N SER A 479 -3.82 -14.28 30.64
CA SER A 479 -3.24 -15.44 29.92
C SER A 479 -2.47 -15.01 28.66
N PRO A 480 -1.48 -15.80 28.20
CA PRO A 480 -0.71 -15.51 27.00
C PRO A 480 -1.59 -15.26 25.76
N GLU A 481 -2.72 -15.97 25.64
CA GLU A 481 -3.67 -15.79 24.53
C GLU A 481 -4.36 -14.43 24.59
N THR A 482 -4.73 -13.96 25.79
CA THR A 482 -5.32 -12.62 25.98
C THR A 482 -4.31 -11.52 25.67
N ILE A 483 -3.03 -11.74 25.99
CA ILE A 483 -1.95 -10.83 25.61
C ILE A 483 -1.86 -10.79 24.08
N GLU A 484 -1.75 -11.93 23.39
CA GLU A 484 -1.72 -11.98 21.91
C GLU A 484 -2.93 -11.30 21.25
N GLU A 485 -4.12 -11.41 21.85
CA GLU A 485 -5.32 -10.69 21.40
C GLU A 485 -5.16 -9.17 21.51
N TYR A 486 -4.60 -8.64 22.60
CA TYR A 486 -4.30 -7.21 22.73
C TYR A 486 -3.25 -6.73 21.72
N ILE A 487 -2.28 -7.57 21.38
CA ILE A 487 -1.23 -7.26 20.41
C ILE A 487 -1.82 -7.15 19.00
N GLU A 488 -2.66 -8.12 18.63
CA GLU A 488 -3.36 -8.08 17.36
C GLU A 488 -4.33 -6.89 17.29
N GLU A 489 -4.97 -6.51 18.41
CA GLU A 489 -5.80 -5.31 18.48
C GLU A 489 -4.99 -4.02 18.25
N ILE A 490 -3.81 -3.89 18.89
CA ILE A 490 -2.86 -2.78 18.66
C ILE A 490 -2.47 -2.72 17.18
N ARG A 491 -2.11 -3.86 16.57
CA ARG A 491 -1.70 -3.95 15.16
C ARG A 491 -2.83 -3.51 14.22
N VAL A 492 -4.03 -4.04 14.42
CA VAL A 492 -5.22 -3.71 13.61
C VAL A 492 -5.57 -2.23 13.74
N ASN A 493 -5.48 -1.65 14.94
CA ASN A 493 -5.80 -0.25 15.15
C ASN A 493 -4.71 0.69 14.58
N GLY A 494 -3.43 0.33 14.69
CA GLY A 494 -2.33 1.06 14.03
C GLY A 494 -2.50 1.08 12.51
N LEU A 495 -2.84 -0.06 11.90
CA LEU A 495 -3.13 -0.13 10.46
C LEU A 495 -4.33 0.72 10.04
N LYS A 496 -5.38 0.81 10.87
CA LYS A 496 -6.50 1.71 10.61
C LYS A 496 -6.07 3.18 10.63
N ILE A 497 -5.19 3.57 11.54
CA ILE A 497 -4.67 4.95 11.62
C ILE A 497 -3.87 5.27 10.35
N ILE A 498 -2.92 4.41 9.97
CA ILE A 498 -2.11 4.60 8.76
C ILE A 498 -2.99 4.62 7.50
N ALA A 499 -3.95 3.70 7.38
CA ALA A 499 -4.88 3.69 6.26
C ALA A 499 -5.73 4.98 6.21
N THR A 500 -6.15 5.47 7.37
CA THR A 500 -6.92 6.71 7.50
C THR A 500 -6.11 7.92 7.07
N GLU A 501 -4.85 8.03 7.52
CA GLU A 501 -3.93 9.09 7.10
C GLU A 501 -3.67 9.07 5.59
N LYS A 502 -3.46 7.86 5.02
CA LYS A 502 -3.28 7.69 3.58
C LYS A 502 -4.53 8.09 2.79
N ILE A 503 -5.71 7.64 3.23
CA ILE A 503 -7.00 8.04 2.65
C ILE A 503 -7.20 9.56 2.70
N TYR A 504 -6.83 10.21 3.81
CA TYR A 504 -6.90 11.67 3.92
C TYR A 504 -5.82 12.40 3.10
N SER A 505 -4.72 11.71 2.75
CA SER A 505 -3.68 12.24 1.86
C SER A 505 -4.07 12.17 0.37
N TYR A 506 -4.90 11.19 -0.04
CA TYR A 506 -5.27 11.00 -1.45
C TYR A 506 -6.01 12.17 -2.09
N PRO A 507 -6.92 12.90 -1.42
CA PRO A 507 -7.49 14.12 -1.97
C PRO A 507 -6.42 15.16 -2.35
N ASN A 508 -5.38 15.33 -1.54
CA ASN A 508 -4.26 16.23 -1.87
C ASN A 508 -3.41 15.67 -3.01
N LEU A 509 -3.31 14.35 -3.13
CA LEU A 509 -2.60 13.67 -4.21
C LEU A 509 -3.34 13.82 -5.55
N ILE A 510 -4.68 13.68 -5.53
CA ILE A 510 -5.61 13.90 -6.66
C ILE A 510 -5.56 15.36 -7.14
N LEU A 511 -5.42 16.31 -6.21
CA LEU A 511 -5.39 17.74 -6.54
C LEU A 511 -4.00 18.25 -6.97
N LYS A 512 -2.91 17.54 -6.66
CA LYS A 512 -1.52 17.93 -6.98
C LYS A 512 -0.93 17.25 -8.22
N SER A 513 -1.60 16.23 -8.76
CA SER A 513 -1.09 15.44 -9.87
C SER A 513 -2.09 15.46 -11.02
N ASP A 514 -1.67 15.90 -12.21
CA ASP A 514 -2.55 15.96 -13.39
C ASP A 514 -2.70 14.59 -14.08
N ASN A 515 -1.79 13.65 -13.78
CA ASN A 515 -1.83 12.30 -14.31
C ASN A 515 -2.64 11.37 -13.40
N ILE A 516 -3.87 11.07 -13.84
CA ILE A 516 -4.77 10.12 -13.18
C ILE A 516 -4.11 8.75 -13.01
N SER A 517 -3.26 8.31 -13.96
CA SER A 517 -2.59 7.01 -13.86
C SER A 517 -1.59 6.95 -12.72
N ASP A 518 -0.89 8.05 -12.41
CA ASP A 518 0.10 8.10 -11.31
C ASP A 518 -0.60 8.21 -9.95
N ILE A 519 -1.73 8.92 -9.90
CA ILE A 519 -2.59 8.95 -8.72
C ILE A 519 -3.14 7.55 -8.44
N VAL A 520 -3.69 6.89 -9.47
CA VAL A 520 -4.23 5.54 -9.34
C VAL A 520 -3.10 4.56 -8.99
N SER A 521 -1.92 4.67 -9.60
CA SER A 521 -0.77 3.81 -9.28
C SER A 521 -0.26 4.04 -7.86
N LYS A 522 -0.21 5.29 -7.38
CA LYS A 522 0.19 5.59 -6.00
C LYS A 522 -0.84 5.15 -4.97
N ILE A 523 -2.13 5.28 -5.29
CA ILE A 523 -3.20 4.72 -4.46
C ILE A 523 -3.11 3.18 -4.46
N ILE A 524 -2.82 2.55 -5.61
CA ILE A 524 -2.60 1.10 -5.71
C ILE A 524 -1.37 0.70 -4.88
N ASP A 525 -0.24 1.38 -5.02
CA ASP A 525 0.99 1.12 -4.26
C ASP A 525 0.81 1.31 -2.75
N ASP A 526 0.18 2.41 -2.32
CA ASP A 526 -0.11 2.65 -0.91
C ASP A 526 -1.12 1.61 -0.39
N SER A 527 -2.07 1.18 -1.22
CA SER A 527 -3.00 0.09 -0.91
C SER A 527 -2.29 -1.27 -0.85
N GLU A 528 -1.36 -1.56 -1.75
CA GLU A 528 -0.55 -2.78 -1.76
C GLU A 528 0.41 -2.82 -0.58
N LYS A 529 1.01 -1.68 -0.19
CA LYS A 529 1.82 -1.56 1.04
C LYS A 529 0.97 -1.73 2.28
N LEU A 530 -0.20 -1.11 2.36
CA LEU A 530 -1.15 -1.33 3.45
C LEU A 530 -1.59 -2.80 3.49
N LEU A 531 -1.81 -3.44 2.34
CA LEU A 531 -2.08 -4.87 2.25
C LEU A 531 -0.89 -5.68 2.75
N THR A 532 0.33 -5.34 2.34
CA THR A 532 1.58 -6.01 2.73
C THR A 532 1.86 -5.85 4.23
N HIS A 533 1.59 -4.70 4.83
CA HIS A 533 1.71 -4.48 6.28
C HIS A 533 0.52 -5.02 7.08
N SER A 534 -0.66 -5.12 6.46
CA SER A 534 -1.83 -5.77 7.07
C SER A 534 -1.68 -7.28 7.15
N VAL A 535 -0.84 -7.83 6.30
CA VAL A 535 -0.43 -9.23 6.31
C VAL A 535 0.89 -9.29 7.06
N SER A 536 0.84 -9.69 8.33
CA SER A 536 2.00 -10.17 9.06
C SER A 536 2.58 -11.38 8.32
N ASP A 537 3.35 -11.16 7.25
CA ASP A 537 3.79 -12.24 6.39
C ASP A 537 5.04 -12.85 7.02
N SER A 538 4.79 -13.79 7.94
CA SER A 538 5.67 -14.92 8.22
C SER A 538 6.22 -15.55 6.93
N ASN A 539 5.58 -15.32 5.78
CA ASN A 539 6.02 -15.66 4.43
C ASN A 539 7.27 -14.91 3.91
N LEU A 540 7.73 -13.81 4.51
CA LEU A 540 8.98 -13.12 4.10
C LEU A 540 10.21 -13.51 4.93
N LEU A 541 10.04 -14.32 5.99
CA LEU A 541 11.17 -14.83 6.77
C LEU A 541 12.09 -15.73 5.91
N PRO A 542 13.41 -15.70 6.12
CA PRO A 542 14.33 -16.68 5.54
C PRO A 542 13.84 -18.11 5.78
N THR A 543 14.04 -19.00 4.81
CA THR A 543 13.59 -20.41 4.92
C THR A 543 14.17 -21.10 6.15
N SER A 544 15.38 -20.72 6.59
CA SER A 544 16.01 -21.22 7.81
C SER A 544 15.17 -20.99 9.07
N GLU A 545 14.54 -19.81 9.21
CA GLU A 545 13.71 -19.48 10.37
C GLU A 545 12.34 -20.16 10.30
N LYS A 546 11.77 -20.33 9.09
CA LYS A 546 10.55 -21.12 8.89
C LYS A 546 10.75 -22.61 9.15
N LEU A 547 11.96 -23.11 8.89
CA LEU A 547 12.30 -24.53 9.07
C LEU A 547 12.25 -24.95 10.52
N GLU A 548 12.68 -24.10 11.46
CA GLU A 548 12.65 -24.44 12.90
C GLU A 548 11.23 -24.68 13.40
N GLY A 549 10.28 -23.83 12.99
CA GLY A 549 8.85 -24.02 13.26
C GLY A 549 8.30 -25.30 12.64
N LEU A 550 8.65 -25.58 11.38
CA LEU A 550 8.23 -26.82 10.70
C LEU A 550 8.82 -28.07 11.36
N VAL A 551 10.10 -28.06 11.73
CA VAL A 551 10.77 -29.19 12.41
C VAL A 551 10.10 -29.47 13.75
N THR A 552 9.79 -28.43 14.53
CA THR A 552 9.07 -28.57 15.79
C THR A 552 7.69 -29.20 15.58
N GLN A 553 6.97 -28.76 14.55
CA GLN A 553 5.66 -29.33 14.19
C GLN A 553 5.78 -30.80 13.73
N LEU A 554 6.78 -31.14 12.92
CA LEU A 554 7.00 -32.50 12.42
C LEU A 554 7.39 -33.50 13.53
N LEU A 555 8.03 -33.01 14.59
CA LEU A 555 8.41 -33.81 15.76
C LEU A 555 7.29 -33.94 16.80
N SER A 556 6.18 -33.21 16.63
CA SER A 556 5.02 -33.30 17.51
C SER A 556 4.15 -34.52 17.18
N GLU A 557 3.60 -35.17 18.21
CA GLU A 557 2.65 -36.28 18.04
C GLU A 557 1.22 -35.82 17.68
N GLU A 558 0.96 -34.50 17.70
CA GLU A 558 -0.36 -33.97 17.39
C GLU A 558 -0.71 -34.15 15.90
N ARG A 559 -1.86 -34.79 15.65
CA ARG A 559 -2.40 -34.92 14.30
C ARG A 559 -2.78 -33.54 13.77
N THR A 560 -2.12 -33.11 12.70
CA THR A 560 -2.38 -31.83 12.03
C THR A 560 -3.66 -31.81 11.20
N ALA A 561 -4.28 -32.97 10.96
CA ALA A 561 -5.47 -33.13 10.12
C ALA A 561 -6.72 -33.47 10.95
N ILE A 562 -7.85 -32.89 10.55
CA ILE A 562 -9.15 -33.08 11.20
C ILE A 562 -9.80 -34.36 10.63
N PRO A 563 -10.03 -35.40 11.45
CA PRO A 563 -10.52 -36.68 10.96
C PRO A 563 -11.97 -36.59 10.49
N THR A 564 -12.31 -37.45 9.53
CA THR A 564 -13.68 -37.70 9.06
C THR A 564 -14.22 -38.99 9.68
N PHE A 565 -15.53 -39.23 9.56
CA PHE A 565 -16.16 -40.46 10.04
C PHE A 565 -15.77 -41.73 9.22
N SER A 566 -15.03 -41.57 8.12
CA SER A 566 -14.66 -42.64 7.19
C SER A 566 -13.16 -42.87 7.21
N GLU A 567 -12.73 -44.08 7.57
CA GLU A 567 -11.31 -44.42 7.63
C GLU A 567 -10.68 -44.48 6.23
N ASP A 568 -11.41 -44.99 5.24
CA ASP A 568 -10.94 -44.97 3.85
C ASP A 568 -10.73 -43.53 3.34
N LEU A 569 -11.60 -42.58 3.74
CA LEU A 569 -11.44 -41.17 3.40
C LEU A 569 -10.26 -40.56 4.15
N ASN A 570 -10.10 -40.85 5.44
CA ASN A 570 -8.95 -40.41 6.22
C ASN A 570 -7.65 -40.93 5.60
N TYR A 571 -7.60 -42.20 5.21
CA TYR A 571 -6.45 -42.82 4.56
C TYR A 571 -6.05 -42.08 3.28
N LEU A 572 -7.00 -41.86 2.35
CA LEU A 572 -6.70 -41.15 1.11
C LEU A 572 -6.32 -39.66 1.35
N LEU A 573 -6.79 -39.06 2.44
CA LEU A 573 -6.47 -37.69 2.83
C LEU A 573 -5.28 -37.55 3.80
N ASN A 574 -4.52 -38.62 4.03
CA ASN A 574 -3.39 -38.66 4.98
C ASN A 574 -3.79 -38.25 6.42
N GLY A 575 -4.87 -38.83 6.93
CA GLY A 575 -5.37 -38.65 8.29
C GLY A 575 -6.60 -37.75 8.43
N GLY A 576 -7.05 -37.08 7.36
CA GLY A 576 -8.27 -36.25 7.36
C GLY A 576 -8.13 -34.93 6.62
N PHE A 577 -8.98 -33.94 6.94
CA PHE A 577 -8.91 -32.59 6.37
C PHE A 577 -7.74 -31.82 6.96
N SER A 578 -6.70 -31.57 6.16
CA SER A 578 -5.50 -30.85 6.60
C SER A 578 -5.74 -29.35 6.61
N ARG A 579 -5.15 -28.66 7.61
CA ARG A 579 -5.18 -27.20 7.70
C ARG A 579 -4.62 -26.50 6.45
N GLY A 580 -5.12 -25.30 6.17
CA GLY A 580 -4.69 -24.51 5.01
C GLY A 580 -5.21 -24.97 3.63
N ARG A 581 -6.06 -26.01 3.57
CA ARG A 581 -6.49 -26.63 2.31
C ARG A 581 -7.92 -26.33 1.92
N PHE A 582 -8.13 -26.28 0.60
CA PHE A 582 -9.44 -26.10 -0.02
C PHE A 582 -9.87 -27.39 -0.72
N TYR A 583 -10.96 -27.96 -0.24
CA TYR A 583 -11.58 -29.17 -0.73
C TYR A 583 -12.87 -28.83 -1.45
N VAL A 584 -13.13 -29.50 -2.58
CA VAL A 584 -14.39 -29.38 -3.30
C VAL A 584 -15.04 -30.74 -3.40
N ILE A 585 -16.29 -30.82 -2.93
CA ILE A 585 -17.14 -32.00 -3.12
C ILE A 585 -18.17 -31.64 -4.16
N SER A 586 -18.23 -32.43 -5.23
CA SER A 586 -19.17 -32.20 -6.32
C SER A 586 -20.01 -33.42 -6.64
N ALA A 587 -21.29 -33.18 -6.88
CA ALA A 587 -22.26 -34.23 -7.15
C ALA A 587 -23.42 -33.67 -7.98
N GLY A 588 -24.19 -34.54 -8.63
CA GLY A 588 -25.50 -34.14 -9.13
C GLY A 588 -26.52 -33.99 -8.00
N PRO A 589 -27.69 -33.39 -8.28
CA PRO A 589 -28.80 -33.33 -7.32
C PRO A 589 -29.15 -34.71 -6.75
N ALA A 590 -29.65 -34.73 -5.50
CA ALA A 590 -30.10 -35.94 -4.78
C ALA A 590 -29.05 -37.05 -4.52
N ASN A 591 -27.76 -36.80 -4.75
CA ASN A 591 -26.69 -37.77 -4.42
C ASN A 591 -26.25 -37.75 -2.95
N GLY A 592 -26.71 -36.79 -2.15
CA GLY A 592 -26.38 -36.69 -0.71
C GLY A 592 -25.15 -35.84 -0.38
N LYS A 593 -24.77 -34.88 -1.23
CA LYS A 593 -23.61 -33.98 -1.04
C LYS A 593 -23.63 -33.23 0.31
N SER A 594 -24.75 -32.59 0.63
CA SER A 594 -24.96 -31.87 1.89
C SER A 594 -25.01 -32.84 3.08
N THR A 595 -25.66 -34.00 2.90
CA THR A 595 -25.72 -35.04 3.93
C THR A 595 -24.33 -35.56 4.32
N LEU A 596 -23.47 -35.84 3.35
CA LEU A 596 -22.09 -36.29 3.58
C LEU A 596 -21.30 -35.21 4.33
N CYS A 597 -21.38 -33.95 3.88
CA CYS A 597 -20.68 -32.83 4.53
C CYS A 597 -21.16 -32.59 5.95
N LEU A 598 -22.48 -32.60 6.19
CA LEU A 598 -23.06 -32.48 7.52
C LEU A 598 -22.63 -33.62 8.44
N GLN A 599 -22.50 -34.85 7.92
CA GLN A 599 -22.03 -35.97 8.74
C GLN A 599 -20.55 -35.85 9.10
N CYS A 600 -19.72 -35.31 8.20
CA CYS A 600 -18.34 -34.94 8.53
C CYS A 600 -18.29 -33.80 9.56
N ALA A 601 -19.16 -32.79 9.44
CA ALA A 601 -19.27 -31.68 10.38
C ALA A 601 -19.65 -32.15 11.79
N ASP A 602 -20.69 -32.99 11.90
CA ASP A 602 -21.10 -33.60 13.17
C ASP A 602 -19.96 -34.39 13.79
N PHE A 603 -19.26 -35.22 12.99
CA PHE A 603 -18.17 -36.04 13.50
C PHE A 603 -16.99 -35.18 14.01
N ALA A 604 -16.62 -34.13 13.29
CA ALA A 604 -15.57 -33.20 13.73
C ALA A 604 -15.99 -32.46 15.02
N SER A 605 -17.25 -32.02 15.10
CA SER A 605 -17.82 -31.39 16.31
C SER A 605 -17.75 -32.32 17.53
N PHE A 606 -18.15 -33.58 17.34
CA PHE A 606 -18.08 -34.63 18.36
C PHE A 606 -16.64 -34.91 18.83
N LYS A 607 -15.66 -34.72 17.95
CA LYS A 607 -14.23 -34.84 18.28
C LYS A 607 -13.65 -33.59 18.96
N GLY A 608 -14.46 -32.56 19.18
CA GLY A 608 -14.06 -31.33 19.88
C GLY A 608 -13.58 -30.20 18.97
N TYR A 609 -13.65 -30.36 17.64
CA TYR A 609 -13.25 -29.30 16.70
C TYR A 609 -14.37 -28.31 16.48
N ARG A 610 -14.04 -27.01 16.40
CA ARG A 610 -15.01 -25.94 16.17
C ARG A 610 -15.35 -25.85 14.67
N VAL A 611 -16.56 -26.23 14.29
CA VAL A 611 -17.00 -26.32 12.88
C VAL A 611 -17.94 -25.18 12.53
N GLY A 612 -17.71 -24.48 11.42
CA GLY A 612 -18.68 -23.58 10.81
C GLY A 612 -19.34 -24.22 9.58
N TYR A 613 -20.67 -24.31 9.57
CA TYR A 613 -21.46 -24.78 8.43
C TYR A 613 -22.26 -23.61 7.84
N PHE A 614 -21.80 -23.07 6.70
CA PHE A 614 -22.43 -21.96 6.00
C PHE A 614 -23.41 -22.50 4.95
N SER A 615 -24.70 -22.33 5.20
CA SER A 615 -25.77 -22.82 4.34
C SER A 615 -26.44 -21.68 3.58
N PHE A 616 -26.33 -21.72 2.25
CA PHE A 616 -27.00 -20.82 1.29
C PHE A 616 -28.26 -21.45 0.68
N GLU A 617 -28.40 -22.79 0.73
CA GLU A 617 -29.56 -23.49 0.14
C GLU A 617 -30.60 -23.90 1.17
N MET A 618 -30.15 -24.50 2.28
CA MET A 618 -31.03 -25.11 3.28
C MET A 618 -31.21 -24.19 4.49
N SER A 619 -32.43 -24.15 5.03
CA SER A 619 -32.69 -23.43 6.27
C SER A 619 -32.13 -24.18 7.48
N LEU A 620 -31.95 -23.47 8.60
CA LEU A 620 -31.50 -24.06 9.86
C LEU A 620 -32.35 -25.26 10.29
N ASP A 621 -33.68 -25.14 10.18
CA ASP A 621 -34.62 -26.20 10.57
C ASP A 621 -34.42 -27.48 9.76
N GLN A 622 -34.18 -27.36 8.45
CA GLN A 622 -33.94 -28.51 7.58
C GLN A 622 -32.63 -29.23 7.93
N ILE A 623 -31.60 -28.47 8.28
CA ILE A 623 -30.31 -29.03 8.70
C ILE A 623 -30.45 -29.78 10.03
N PHE A 624 -31.10 -29.17 11.03
CA PHE A 624 -31.33 -29.82 12.32
C PHE A 624 -32.17 -31.09 12.18
N LEU A 625 -33.24 -31.06 11.37
CA LEU A 625 -34.05 -32.24 11.08
C LEU A 625 -33.21 -33.36 10.44
N THR A 626 -32.30 -33.01 9.54
CA THR A 626 -31.37 -33.95 8.91
C THR A 626 -30.43 -34.59 9.95
N GLN A 627 -29.85 -33.81 10.85
CA GLN A 627 -28.98 -34.30 11.92
C GLN A 627 -29.72 -35.20 12.90
N ILE A 628 -30.92 -34.80 13.35
CA ILE A 628 -31.77 -35.60 14.24
C ILE A 628 -32.21 -36.90 13.55
N SER A 629 -32.57 -36.83 12.26
CA SER A 629 -32.93 -38.01 11.46
C SER A 629 -31.77 -39.01 11.39
N ARG A 630 -30.54 -38.51 11.13
CA ARG A 630 -29.31 -39.32 11.07
C ARG A 630 -28.96 -39.95 12.42
N LEU A 631 -28.87 -39.15 13.47
CA LEU A 631 -28.46 -39.60 14.80
C LEU A 631 -29.50 -40.53 15.44
N GLY A 632 -30.78 -40.22 15.24
CA GLY A 632 -31.87 -41.01 15.75
C GLY A 632 -32.19 -42.23 14.91
N GLU A 633 -31.60 -42.39 13.72
CA GLU A 633 -32.06 -43.33 12.68
C GLU A 633 -33.59 -43.29 12.53
N ILE A 634 -34.12 -42.08 12.36
CA ILE A 634 -35.55 -41.82 12.17
C ILE A 634 -35.75 -41.36 10.74
N ASN A 635 -36.73 -41.95 10.04
CA ASN A 635 -37.09 -41.50 8.69
C ASN A 635 -37.44 -39.99 8.72
N SER A 636 -36.75 -39.18 7.93
CA SER A 636 -36.92 -37.72 7.92
C SER A 636 -38.35 -37.30 7.60
N GLY A 637 -39.02 -38.02 6.69
CA GLY A 637 -40.44 -37.81 6.39
C GLY A 637 -41.37 -38.02 7.59
N TYR A 638 -40.99 -38.83 8.59
CA TYR A 638 -41.78 -38.96 9.83
C TYR A 638 -41.61 -37.76 10.76
N LEU A 639 -40.44 -37.12 10.76
CA LEU A 639 -40.20 -35.89 11.51
C LEU A 639 -40.93 -34.71 10.84
N GLU A 640 -40.80 -34.57 9.52
CA GLU A 640 -41.45 -33.51 8.73
C GLU A 640 -42.97 -33.57 8.83
N ASN A 641 -43.56 -34.76 8.65
CA ASN A 641 -45.01 -34.96 8.77
C ASN A 641 -45.50 -35.03 10.22
N LYS A 642 -44.61 -34.79 11.20
CA LYS A 642 -44.88 -34.77 12.63
C LYS A 642 -45.60 -36.03 13.14
N VAL A 643 -45.24 -37.20 12.59
CA VAL A 643 -45.84 -38.50 12.93
C VAL A 643 -45.67 -38.83 14.42
N TYR A 644 -44.63 -38.28 15.05
CA TYR A 644 -44.35 -38.42 16.49
C TYR A 644 -45.48 -37.90 17.40
N PHE A 645 -46.43 -37.07 16.93
CA PHE A 645 -47.60 -36.72 17.73
C PHE A 645 -48.53 -37.91 18.01
N LYS A 646 -48.53 -38.90 17.13
CA LYS A 646 -49.40 -40.08 17.21
C LYS A 646 -48.63 -41.36 17.57
N ASN A 647 -47.32 -41.26 17.82
CA ASN A 647 -46.46 -42.38 18.13
C ASN A 647 -45.47 -42.01 19.25
N ASP A 648 -45.80 -42.41 20.48
CA ASP A 648 -45.02 -42.09 21.68
C ASP A 648 -43.60 -42.67 21.64
N SER A 649 -43.42 -43.85 21.04
CA SER A 649 -42.09 -44.45 20.89
C SER A 649 -41.17 -43.60 20.00
N LEU A 650 -41.73 -43.09 18.89
CA LEU A 650 -41.02 -42.20 17.98
C LEU A 650 -40.72 -40.85 18.64
N LYS A 651 -41.70 -40.31 19.38
CA LYS A 651 -41.55 -39.07 20.15
C LYS A 651 -40.44 -39.18 21.18
N LEU A 652 -40.40 -40.27 21.94
CA LEU A 652 -39.36 -40.54 22.93
C LEU A 652 -37.98 -40.69 22.27
N LYS A 653 -37.91 -41.42 21.15
CA LYS A 653 -36.66 -41.57 20.37
C LYS A 653 -36.14 -40.21 19.90
N MET A 654 -37.02 -39.39 19.31
CA MET A 654 -36.70 -38.04 18.87
C MET A 654 -36.16 -37.16 20.01
N PHE A 655 -36.84 -37.12 21.17
CA PHE A 655 -36.37 -36.32 22.32
C PHE A 655 -35.02 -36.79 22.86
N LYS A 656 -34.80 -38.11 22.93
CA LYS A 656 -33.48 -38.66 23.32
C LYS A 656 -32.39 -38.23 22.35
N THR A 657 -32.67 -38.28 21.05
CA THR A 657 -31.72 -37.84 20.02
C THR A 657 -31.43 -36.34 20.10
N ILE A 658 -32.46 -35.49 20.30
CA ILE A 658 -32.26 -34.05 20.46
C ILE A 658 -31.37 -33.76 21.67
N LYS A 659 -31.63 -34.46 22.79
CA LYS A 659 -30.80 -34.33 24.00
C LYS A 659 -29.36 -34.74 23.73
N ALA A 660 -29.13 -35.89 23.10
CA ALA A 660 -27.79 -36.35 22.73
C ALA A 660 -27.09 -35.36 21.78
N TYR A 661 -27.81 -34.81 20.80
CA TYR A 661 -27.25 -33.79 19.90
C TYR A 661 -26.79 -32.54 20.67
N HIS A 662 -27.60 -32.07 21.62
CA HIS A 662 -27.25 -30.95 22.47
C HIS A 662 -26.05 -31.24 23.38
N GLU A 663 -25.93 -32.45 23.92
CA GLU A 663 -24.84 -32.80 24.85
C GLU A 663 -23.52 -33.07 24.13
N ASP A 664 -23.56 -33.75 22.98
CA ASP A 664 -22.37 -34.31 22.34
C ASP A 664 -21.87 -33.48 21.12
N TYR A 665 -22.71 -32.60 20.55
CA TYR A 665 -22.42 -31.94 19.27
C TYR A 665 -22.61 -30.42 19.26
N SER A 666 -23.62 -29.86 19.93
CA SER A 666 -24.06 -28.47 19.65
C SER A 666 -23.05 -27.39 20.02
N ASP A 667 -22.18 -27.64 20.99
CA ASP A 667 -21.26 -26.62 21.52
C ASP A 667 -20.14 -26.25 20.54
N ASN A 668 -19.79 -27.19 19.64
CA ASN A 668 -18.68 -27.03 18.71
C ASN A 668 -19.12 -26.86 17.25
N ILE A 669 -20.41 -26.85 16.93
CA ILE A 669 -20.92 -26.64 15.56
C ILE A 669 -21.76 -25.38 15.43
N TYR A 670 -21.34 -24.48 14.54
CA TYR A 670 -22.02 -23.23 14.22
C TYR A 670 -22.67 -23.35 12.85
N ILE A 671 -23.99 -23.55 12.81
CA ILE A 671 -24.76 -23.55 11.56
C ILE A 671 -25.23 -22.14 11.27
N ILE A 672 -24.93 -21.63 10.08
CA ILE A 672 -25.14 -20.23 9.69
C ILE A 672 -25.97 -20.22 8.41
N GLU A 673 -27.21 -19.74 8.52
CA GLU A 673 -28.04 -19.45 7.35
C GLU A 673 -27.52 -18.18 6.68
N CYS A 674 -27.12 -18.30 5.43
CA CYS A 674 -26.41 -17.27 4.69
C CYS A 674 -27.36 -16.59 3.71
N ASP A 675 -27.35 -15.25 3.74
CA ASP A 675 -27.97 -14.40 2.74
C ASP A 675 -26.91 -13.90 1.72
N ASP A 676 -27.33 -12.97 0.87
CA ASP A 676 -26.50 -12.35 -0.16
C ASP A 676 -25.32 -11.50 0.39
N THR A 677 -25.28 -11.27 1.71
CA THR A 677 -24.20 -10.51 2.37
C THR A 677 -22.97 -11.37 2.68
N TYR A 678 -23.10 -12.71 2.65
CA TYR A 678 -22.00 -13.62 2.94
C TYR A 678 -21.07 -13.78 1.74
N THR A 679 -19.95 -13.07 1.79
CA THR A 679 -18.83 -13.13 0.85
C THR A 679 -17.65 -13.90 1.48
N PRO A 680 -16.61 -14.30 0.72
CA PRO A 680 -15.41 -14.91 1.30
C PRO A 680 -14.81 -14.10 2.45
N ASN A 681 -14.78 -12.77 2.34
CA ASN A 681 -14.26 -11.90 3.40
C ASN A 681 -15.12 -11.92 4.67
N LYS A 682 -16.44 -12.05 4.51
CA LYS A 682 -17.36 -12.20 5.65
C LYS A 682 -17.12 -13.54 6.35
N ILE A 683 -16.96 -14.63 5.60
CA ILE A 683 -16.63 -15.96 6.13
C ILE A 683 -15.31 -15.91 6.90
N LEU A 684 -14.27 -15.25 6.36
CA LEU A 684 -12.99 -15.07 7.06
C LEU A 684 -13.15 -14.36 8.40
N SER A 685 -14.01 -13.34 8.44
CA SER A 685 -14.31 -12.60 9.68
C SER A 685 -14.99 -13.49 10.72
N VAL A 686 -15.89 -14.38 10.28
CA VAL A 686 -16.56 -15.35 11.15
C VAL A 686 -15.58 -16.40 11.67
N ILE A 687 -14.70 -16.95 10.82
CA ILE A 687 -13.66 -17.91 11.20
C ILE A 687 -12.81 -17.36 12.33
N LYS A 688 -12.33 -16.10 12.20
CA LYS A 688 -11.53 -15.45 13.23
C LYS A 688 -12.32 -15.22 14.51
N LYS A 689 -13.55 -14.71 14.39
CA LYS A 689 -14.40 -14.38 15.55
C LYS A 689 -14.76 -15.63 16.38
N LEU A 690 -15.05 -16.75 15.71
CA LEU A 690 -15.49 -17.99 16.36
C LEU A 690 -14.35 -19.00 16.57
N LYS A 691 -13.13 -18.65 16.16
CA LYS A 691 -11.94 -19.52 16.19
C LYS A 691 -12.23 -20.89 15.56
N LEU A 692 -12.76 -20.90 14.34
CA LEU A 692 -13.19 -22.13 13.66
C LEU A 692 -12.00 -22.97 13.20
N ASP A 693 -12.08 -24.28 13.45
CA ASP A 693 -11.13 -25.30 13.01
C ASP A 693 -11.49 -25.90 11.65
N LEU A 694 -12.76 -25.89 11.25
CA LEU A 694 -13.23 -26.50 10.02
C LEU A 694 -14.41 -25.71 9.45
N VAL A 695 -14.46 -25.55 8.12
CA VAL A 695 -15.54 -24.80 7.45
C VAL A 695 -16.15 -25.61 6.31
N PHE A 696 -17.47 -25.66 6.29
CA PHE A 696 -18.28 -26.18 5.19
C PHE A 696 -19.07 -25.04 4.54
N ILE A 697 -19.16 -25.04 3.20
CA ILE A 697 -19.93 -24.07 2.41
C ILE A 697 -20.89 -24.82 1.48
N ASP A 698 -22.19 -24.62 1.66
CA ASP A 698 -23.27 -25.31 0.96
C ASP A 698 -24.26 -24.30 0.34
N TYR A 699 -24.13 -23.87 -0.92
CA TYR A 699 -23.18 -24.29 -1.97
C TYR A 699 -22.56 -23.09 -2.70
N LEU A 700 -21.44 -23.33 -3.39
CA LEU A 700 -20.58 -22.28 -3.97
C LEU A 700 -21.30 -21.30 -4.89
N GLN A 701 -22.22 -21.79 -5.73
CA GLN A 701 -22.86 -21.03 -6.78
C GLN A 701 -23.78 -19.92 -6.24
N LEU A 702 -24.33 -20.07 -5.03
CA LEU A 702 -25.19 -19.05 -4.40
C LEU A 702 -24.40 -17.98 -3.66
N MET A 703 -23.13 -18.21 -3.36
CA MET A 703 -22.33 -17.25 -2.63
C MET A 703 -22.04 -16.02 -3.49
N ASN A 704 -22.03 -14.84 -2.88
CA ASN A 704 -21.62 -13.62 -3.57
C ASN A 704 -20.10 -13.46 -3.56
N SER A 705 -19.56 -12.96 -4.67
CA SER A 705 -18.12 -12.74 -4.83
C SER A 705 -17.63 -11.50 -4.07
N GLY A 706 -18.55 -10.61 -3.67
CA GLY A 706 -18.23 -9.32 -3.04
C GLY A 706 -17.90 -8.24 -4.06
N ASP A 707 -18.13 -8.53 -5.34
CA ASP A 707 -17.94 -7.63 -6.47
C ASP A 707 -19.30 -7.39 -7.12
N LYS A 708 -19.84 -6.20 -6.91
CA LYS A 708 -21.21 -5.86 -7.31
C LYS A 708 -21.46 -6.00 -8.81
N ASP A 709 -20.44 -5.79 -9.65
CA ASP A 709 -20.61 -5.88 -11.09
C ASP A 709 -20.67 -7.34 -11.54
N LEU A 710 -19.82 -8.19 -10.95
CA LEU A 710 -19.85 -9.64 -11.18
C LEU A 710 -21.10 -10.30 -10.59
N ASP A 711 -21.57 -9.84 -9.43
CA ASP A 711 -22.70 -10.43 -8.73
C ASP A 711 -24.05 -10.07 -9.39
N ASN A 712 -24.17 -8.90 -10.05
CA ASN A 712 -25.41 -8.45 -10.70
C ASN A 712 -25.49 -8.76 -12.21
N ASN A 713 -24.37 -8.67 -12.95
CA ASN A 713 -24.35 -8.75 -14.42
C ASN A 713 -23.25 -9.66 -14.98
N GLY A 714 -22.50 -10.36 -14.11
CA GLY A 714 -21.35 -11.16 -14.49
C GLY A 714 -21.72 -12.52 -15.09
N ASN A 715 -20.81 -13.05 -15.92
CA ASN A 715 -20.87 -14.47 -16.29
C ASN A 715 -20.66 -15.32 -15.02
N GLU A 716 -21.65 -16.14 -14.68
CA GLU A 716 -21.67 -17.01 -13.50
C GLU A 716 -20.39 -17.87 -13.38
N THR A 717 -19.85 -18.32 -14.51
CA THR A 717 -18.57 -19.05 -14.56
C THR A 717 -17.41 -18.22 -13.98
N ILE A 718 -17.35 -16.93 -14.30
CA ILE A 718 -16.31 -16.02 -13.81
C ILE A 718 -16.51 -15.75 -12.32
N LYS A 719 -17.75 -15.52 -11.89
CA LYS A 719 -18.12 -15.33 -10.47
C LYS A 719 -17.65 -16.52 -9.63
N ILE A 720 -18.05 -17.74 -10.01
CA ILE A 720 -17.69 -18.96 -9.27
C ILE A 720 -16.17 -19.18 -9.28
N SER A 721 -15.50 -18.88 -10.40
CA SER A 721 -14.03 -18.97 -10.49
C SER A 721 -13.31 -18.03 -9.52
N LYS A 722 -13.81 -16.79 -9.39
CA LYS A 722 -13.28 -15.81 -8.44
C LYS A 722 -13.51 -16.28 -7.01
N ILE A 723 -14.71 -16.74 -6.71
CA ILE A 723 -15.08 -17.33 -5.41
C ILE A 723 -14.14 -18.48 -5.02
N ALA A 724 -13.93 -19.46 -5.90
CA ALA A 724 -13.06 -20.60 -5.60
C ALA A 724 -11.60 -20.19 -5.35
N THR A 725 -11.11 -19.18 -6.09
CA THR A 725 -9.76 -18.63 -5.88
C THR A 725 -9.66 -17.94 -4.52
N GLU A 726 -10.66 -17.14 -4.15
CA GLU A 726 -10.69 -16.44 -2.87
C GLU A 726 -10.85 -17.40 -1.69
N LEU A 727 -11.67 -18.45 -1.82
CA LEU A 727 -11.78 -19.50 -0.79
C LEU A 727 -10.47 -20.27 -0.62
N LYS A 728 -9.73 -20.54 -1.71
CA LYS A 728 -8.39 -21.14 -1.62
C LYS A 728 -7.41 -20.23 -0.86
N ARG A 729 -7.45 -18.92 -1.11
CA ARG A 729 -6.64 -17.94 -0.37
C ARG A 729 -7.07 -17.86 1.08
N LEU A 730 -8.37 -17.90 1.34
CA LEU A 730 -8.97 -17.90 2.68
C LEU A 730 -8.45 -19.07 3.49
N ALA A 731 -8.59 -20.30 2.98
CA ALA A 731 -8.17 -21.51 3.68
C ALA A 731 -6.71 -21.42 4.13
N ARG A 732 -5.81 -20.96 3.23
CA ARG A 732 -4.39 -20.74 3.54
C ARG A 732 -4.17 -19.65 4.58
N LYS A 733 -4.88 -18.52 4.44
CA LYS A 733 -4.70 -17.34 5.31
C LYS A 733 -5.20 -17.58 6.72
N SER A 734 -6.27 -18.36 6.89
CA SER A 734 -6.83 -18.68 8.21
C SER A 734 -6.28 -19.97 8.82
N ASP A 735 -5.44 -20.69 8.08
CA ASP A 735 -5.00 -22.06 8.42
C ASP A 735 -6.17 -22.99 8.80
N THR A 736 -7.28 -22.83 8.08
CA THR A 736 -8.53 -23.57 8.29
C THR A 736 -8.87 -24.38 7.03
N PRO A 737 -9.09 -25.69 7.11
CA PRO A 737 -9.66 -26.47 6.01
C PRO A 737 -11.05 -25.94 5.63
N ILE A 738 -11.25 -25.68 4.34
CA ILE A 738 -12.54 -25.26 3.77
C ILE A 738 -13.01 -26.33 2.79
N ILE A 739 -14.19 -26.87 3.04
CA ILE A 739 -14.88 -27.83 2.18
C ILE A 739 -16.05 -27.09 1.54
N ALA A 740 -16.06 -26.99 0.22
CA ALA A 740 -17.15 -26.35 -0.49
C ALA A 740 -17.87 -27.33 -1.42
N ILE A 741 -19.20 -27.24 -1.40
CA ILE A 741 -20.07 -28.04 -2.25
C ILE A 741 -20.27 -27.32 -3.58
N SER A 742 -20.13 -28.07 -4.68
CA SER A 742 -20.40 -27.60 -6.05
C SER A 742 -21.33 -28.57 -6.76
N ASP A 743 -22.26 -28.07 -7.55
CA ASP A 743 -22.95 -28.91 -8.53
C ASP A 743 -22.06 -29.25 -9.73
N ILE A 744 -22.39 -30.36 -10.40
CA ILE A 744 -21.84 -30.76 -11.70
C ILE A 744 -22.73 -30.26 -12.84
N ASN A 745 -22.16 -30.13 -14.05
CA ASN A 745 -22.97 -29.78 -15.20
C ASN A 745 -23.94 -30.92 -15.60
N LYS A 746 -25.07 -30.52 -16.18
CA LYS A 746 -26.17 -31.44 -16.55
C LYS A 746 -25.72 -32.55 -17.50
N THR A 747 -24.84 -32.23 -18.45
CA THR A 747 -24.32 -33.19 -19.43
C THR A 747 -23.48 -34.29 -18.77
N SER A 748 -22.66 -33.95 -17.77
CA SER A 748 -21.86 -34.96 -17.05
C SER A 748 -22.69 -35.77 -16.07
N PHE A 749 -23.73 -35.16 -15.47
CA PHE A 749 -24.73 -35.90 -14.70
C PHE A 749 -25.43 -36.96 -15.56
N ASP A 750 -25.92 -36.59 -16.74
CA ASP A 750 -26.61 -37.51 -17.65
C ASP A 750 -25.67 -38.62 -18.17
N ASN A 751 -24.41 -38.28 -18.44
CA ASN A 751 -23.39 -39.25 -18.85
C ASN A 751 -23.02 -40.25 -17.76
N ALA A 752 -22.92 -39.78 -16.51
CA ALA A 752 -22.67 -40.64 -15.35
C ALA A 752 -23.86 -41.58 -15.10
N LYS A 753 -25.09 -41.07 -15.17
CA LYS A 753 -26.31 -41.87 -14.97
C LYS A 753 -26.48 -42.94 -16.05
N SER A 754 -26.16 -42.61 -17.30
CA SER A 754 -26.22 -43.56 -18.43
C SER A 754 -25.01 -44.51 -18.53
N GLY A 755 -24.09 -44.47 -17.54
CA GLY A 755 -22.87 -45.29 -17.53
C GLY A 755 -21.94 -45.05 -18.72
N LYS A 756 -22.13 -43.98 -19.51
CA LYS A 756 -21.36 -43.68 -20.72
C LYS A 756 -19.94 -43.24 -20.41
N ARG A 757 -19.77 -42.49 -19.32
CA ARG A 757 -18.47 -42.01 -18.82
C ARG A 757 -18.58 -41.85 -17.30
N GLY A 758 -17.56 -42.23 -16.55
CA GLY A 758 -17.51 -41.95 -15.10
C GLY A 758 -17.46 -40.44 -14.84
N LEU A 759 -17.81 -40.02 -13.62
CA LEU A 759 -17.54 -38.64 -13.20
C LEU A 759 -16.02 -38.45 -13.10
N ASP A 760 -15.49 -37.48 -13.85
CA ASP A 760 -14.11 -37.01 -13.81
C ASP A 760 -14.10 -35.47 -13.66
N MET A 761 -12.94 -34.82 -13.58
CA MET A 761 -12.84 -33.36 -13.46
C MET A 761 -13.57 -32.61 -14.59
N THR A 762 -13.89 -33.25 -15.73
CA THR A 762 -14.67 -32.63 -16.80
C THR A 762 -16.15 -32.45 -16.41
N ALA A 763 -16.62 -33.09 -15.34
CA ALA A 763 -17.90 -32.79 -14.72
C ALA A 763 -18.00 -31.35 -14.19
N LEU A 764 -16.86 -30.74 -13.90
CA LEU A 764 -16.71 -29.33 -13.52
C LEU A 764 -16.32 -28.44 -14.72
N ARG A 765 -16.50 -28.87 -15.98
CA ARG A 765 -15.89 -28.21 -17.17
C ARG A 765 -16.27 -26.73 -17.36
N ASP A 766 -17.49 -26.33 -17.02
CA ASP A 766 -17.92 -24.92 -17.03
C ASP A 766 -17.35 -24.13 -15.85
N SER A 767 -16.52 -24.77 -15.04
CA SER A 767 -15.94 -24.33 -13.77
C SER A 767 -14.53 -24.92 -13.58
N PHE A 768 -13.79 -25.13 -14.68
CA PHE A 768 -12.45 -25.74 -14.66
C PHE A 768 -11.50 -25.05 -13.66
N LYS A 769 -11.71 -23.75 -13.43
CA LYS A 769 -10.99 -22.94 -12.43
C LYS A 769 -11.27 -23.36 -10.98
N ILE A 770 -12.46 -23.88 -10.65
CA ILE A 770 -12.74 -24.47 -9.32
C ILE A 770 -11.80 -25.66 -9.11
N ALA A 771 -11.78 -26.59 -10.07
CA ALA A 771 -10.96 -27.79 -10.00
C ALA A 771 -9.46 -27.45 -9.90
N HIS A 772 -8.98 -26.44 -10.64
CA HIS A 772 -7.60 -25.96 -10.54
C HIS A 772 -7.27 -25.35 -9.17
N SER A 773 -8.20 -24.59 -8.58
CA SER A 773 -8.00 -23.89 -7.31
C SER A 773 -8.04 -24.83 -6.11
N ALA A 774 -8.90 -25.84 -6.13
CA ALA A 774 -8.99 -26.86 -5.09
C ALA A 774 -7.69 -27.67 -4.95
N ASP A 775 -7.29 -27.98 -3.71
CA ASP A 775 -6.20 -28.93 -3.46
C ASP A 775 -6.69 -30.37 -3.62
N CYS A 776 -7.96 -30.61 -3.32
CA CYS A 776 -8.62 -31.89 -3.49
C CYS A 776 -10.02 -31.72 -4.07
N VAL A 777 -10.36 -32.55 -5.06
CA VAL A 777 -11.68 -32.62 -5.70
C VAL A 777 -12.23 -34.02 -5.50
N MET A 778 -13.42 -34.10 -4.94
CA MET A 778 -14.14 -35.35 -4.69
C MET A 778 -15.46 -35.35 -5.45
N LEU A 779 -15.77 -36.47 -6.09
CA LEU A 779 -16.95 -36.64 -6.93
C LEU A 779 -17.85 -37.70 -6.30
N LEU A 780 -19.06 -37.30 -5.89
CA LEU A 780 -20.02 -38.18 -5.21
C LEU A 780 -21.11 -38.68 -6.17
N SER A 781 -21.29 -39.99 -6.23
CA SER A 781 -22.33 -40.67 -6.99
C SER A 781 -23.06 -41.67 -6.11
N SER A 782 -24.38 -41.57 -6.04
CA SER A 782 -25.25 -42.44 -5.22
C SER A 782 -26.46 -42.95 -6.00
N ASN A 783 -26.46 -42.77 -7.32
CA ASN A 783 -27.52 -43.26 -8.18
C ASN A 783 -27.08 -44.56 -8.84
N ASP A 784 -28.03 -45.49 -8.95
CA ASP A 784 -27.85 -46.68 -9.78
C ASP A 784 -27.71 -46.27 -11.25
N LEU A 785 -26.99 -47.08 -12.00
CA LEU A 785 -26.69 -46.86 -13.41
C LEU A 785 -27.84 -47.41 -14.27
N GLU A 786 -28.19 -46.68 -15.33
CA GLU A 786 -29.13 -47.18 -16.33
C GLU A 786 -28.44 -48.28 -17.17
N PRO A 787 -28.96 -49.52 -17.19
CA PRO A 787 -28.35 -50.61 -17.94
C PRO A 787 -28.42 -50.28 -19.44
N LYS A 788 -27.29 -50.39 -20.14
CA LYS A 788 -27.26 -50.09 -21.58
C LYS A 788 -27.94 -51.18 -22.40
N ASN A 789 -27.76 -52.44 -21.99
CA ASN A 789 -28.31 -53.65 -22.60
C ASN A 789 -28.79 -54.63 -21.50
N GLU A 790 -29.60 -55.63 -21.84
CA GLU A 790 -30.10 -56.64 -20.87
C GLU A 790 -29.01 -57.46 -20.15
N ASN A 791 -27.82 -57.58 -20.77
CA ASN A 791 -26.68 -58.33 -20.23
C ASN A 791 -25.70 -57.48 -19.39
N ASP A 792 -26.03 -56.20 -19.12
CA ASP A 792 -25.12 -55.31 -18.39
C ASP A 792 -25.07 -55.69 -16.90
N THR A 793 -23.87 -56.04 -16.42
CA THR A 793 -23.65 -56.48 -15.03
C THR A 793 -23.37 -55.33 -14.07
N ILE A 794 -23.03 -54.15 -14.59
CA ILE A 794 -22.68 -52.98 -13.77
C ILE A 794 -23.94 -52.15 -13.54
N LYS A 795 -24.55 -52.29 -12.36
CA LYS A 795 -25.82 -51.61 -12.03
C LYS A 795 -25.67 -50.61 -10.89
N THR A 796 -24.74 -50.88 -9.98
CA THR A 796 -24.52 -50.07 -8.78
C THR A 796 -23.16 -49.39 -8.83
N GLN A 797 -22.97 -48.40 -7.95
CA GLN A 797 -21.66 -47.76 -7.79
C GLN A 797 -20.60 -48.73 -7.21
N LEU A 798 -21.03 -49.75 -6.45
CA LEU A 798 -20.15 -50.81 -5.99
C LEU A 798 -19.63 -51.65 -7.16
N ASP A 799 -20.50 -52.02 -8.11
CA ASP A 799 -20.11 -52.79 -9.31
C ASP A 799 -19.05 -52.05 -10.14
N VAL A 800 -19.16 -50.73 -10.21
CA VAL A 800 -18.16 -49.88 -10.91
C VAL A 800 -16.80 -50.05 -10.26
N VAL A 801 -16.72 -49.95 -8.93
CA VAL A 801 -15.46 -50.06 -8.18
C VAL A 801 -14.93 -51.50 -8.24
N LYS A 802 -15.80 -52.51 -8.12
CA LYS A 802 -15.44 -53.92 -8.29
C LYS A 802 -14.79 -54.17 -9.66
N ASN A 803 -15.42 -53.74 -10.76
CA ASN A 803 -14.89 -53.91 -12.12
C ASN A 803 -13.56 -53.14 -12.34
N ILE A 804 -13.36 -51.99 -11.69
CA ILE A 804 -12.06 -51.30 -11.72
C ILE A 804 -10.99 -52.17 -11.05
N TRP A 805 -11.29 -52.76 -9.89
CA TRP A 805 -10.35 -53.60 -9.16
C TRP A 805 -10.14 -54.98 -9.78
N GLU A 806 -11.12 -55.58 -10.47
CA GLU A 806 -10.94 -56.84 -11.20
C GLU A 806 -9.80 -56.76 -12.21
N LYS A 807 -9.57 -55.57 -12.77
CA LYS A 807 -8.49 -55.28 -13.72
C LYS A 807 -7.16 -54.94 -13.05
N LYS A 808 -7.18 -54.50 -11.79
CA LYS A 808 -6.00 -54.01 -11.05
C LYS A 808 -5.47 -55.05 -10.06
N ASP A 809 -6.35 -55.57 -9.21
CA ASP A 809 -6.06 -56.57 -8.17
C ASP A 809 -7.32 -57.42 -7.89
N LEU A 810 -7.28 -58.66 -8.35
CA LEU A 810 -8.34 -59.66 -8.16
C LEU A 810 -8.64 -59.95 -6.68
N SER A 811 -7.68 -59.76 -5.76
CA SER A 811 -7.89 -59.98 -4.33
C SER A 811 -8.79 -58.90 -3.72
N VAL A 812 -8.59 -57.64 -4.13
CA VAL A 812 -9.42 -56.50 -3.71
C VAL A 812 -10.81 -56.60 -4.31
N ALA A 813 -10.92 -56.99 -5.58
CA ALA A 813 -12.22 -57.23 -6.23
C ALA A 813 -13.06 -58.27 -5.48
N LYS A 814 -12.45 -59.39 -5.05
CA LYS A 814 -13.11 -60.40 -4.21
C LYS A 814 -13.50 -59.88 -2.83
N MET A 815 -12.70 -58.98 -2.24
CA MET A 815 -13.09 -58.32 -0.98
C MET A 815 -14.34 -57.46 -1.17
N ILE A 816 -14.39 -56.66 -2.23
CA ILE A 816 -15.56 -55.83 -2.56
C ILE A 816 -16.80 -56.70 -2.82
N GLU A 817 -16.65 -57.83 -3.51
CA GLU A 817 -17.73 -58.81 -3.70
C GLU A 817 -18.22 -59.41 -2.38
N ASN A 818 -17.32 -59.69 -1.44
CA ASN A 818 -17.71 -60.15 -0.11
C ASN A 818 -18.45 -59.07 0.69
N ILE A 819 -18.09 -57.79 0.51
CA ILE A 819 -18.80 -56.67 1.11
C ILE A 819 -20.21 -56.57 0.56
N ASP A 820 -20.40 -56.69 -0.76
CA ASP A 820 -21.72 -56.69 -1.40
C ASP A 820 -22.62 -57.79 -0.81
N ASN A 821 -22.12 -59.03 -0.76
CA ASN A 821 -22.85 -60.16 -0.19
C ASN A 821 -23.23 -60.01 1.29
N ARG A 822 -22.47 -59.22 2.06
CA ARG A 822 -22.72 -58.98 3.49
C ARG A 822 -23.54 -57.72 3.76
N THR A 823 -23.59 -56.78 2.82
CA THR A 823 -24.24 -55.49 3.02
C THR A 823 -25.73 -55.60 2.69
N GLN A 824 -26.57 -55.62 3.74
CA GLN A 824 -28.01 -55.63 3.55
C GLN A 824 -28.54 -54.23 3.20
N LEU A 825 -29.11 -54.09 2.00
CA LEU A 825 -29.81 -52.87 1.57
C LEU A 825 -31.28 -52.95 1.96
N SER A 826 -31.74 -52.00 2.78
CA SER A 826 -33.13 -51.86 3.20
C SER A 826 -33.91 -50.94 2.26
N LYS A 827 -34.98 -51.47 1.65
CA LYS A 827 -35.96 -50.65 0.90
C LYS A 827 -36.61 -49.58 1.77
N SER A 828 -36.86 -49.88 3.04
CA SER A 828 -37.50 -48.94 3.98
C SER A 828 -36.64 -47.71 4.31
N LYS A 829 -35.31 -47.87 4.29
CA LYS A 829 -34.34 -46.78 4.47
C LYS A 829 -33.90 -46.16 3.13
N ALA A 830 -34.39 -46.69 2.01
CA ALA A 830 -33.97 -46.37 0.65
C ALA A 830 -32.44 -46.45 0.51
N ASP A 831 -31.87 -47.58 0.97
CA ASP A 831 -30.43 -47.84 0.93
C ASP A 831 -29.93 -48.02 -0.51
N THR A 832 -28.75 -47.48 -0.79
CA THR A 832 -28.01 -47.66 -2.05
C THR A 832 -26.51 -47.65 -1.79
N PHE A 833 -25.72 -48.17 -2.73
CA PHE A 833 -24.27 -48.01 -2.70
C PHE A 833 -23.89 -46.65 -3.28
N SER A 834 -23.07 -45.92 -2.53
CA SER A 834 -22.53 -44.63 -2.93
C SER A 834 -21.01 -44.71 -3.08
N ARG A 835 -20.50 -44.01 -4.09
CA ARG A 835 -19.09 -43.91 -4.41
C ARG A 835 -18.67 -42.45 -4.31
N LEU A 836 -17.66 -42.20 -3.48
CA LEU A 836 -16.94 -40.93 -3.45
C LEU A 836 -15.57 -41.16 -4.09
N TYR A 837 -15.37 -40.60 -5.28
CA TYR A 837 -14.13 -40.72 -6.02
C TYR A 837 -13.28 -39.46 -5.81
N ILE A 838 -12.08 -39.62 -5.27
CA ILE A 838 -11.10 -38.54 -5.18
C ILE A 838 -10.35 -38.47 -6.50
N ASP A 839 -10.76 -37.53 -7.36
CA ASP A 839 -10.19 -37.38 -8.70
C ASP A 839 -8.93 -36.51 -8.71
N LYS A 840 -8.84 -35.57 -7.76
CA LYS A 840 -7.65 -34.75 -7.53
C LYS A 840 -7.30 -34.75 -6.05
N ASN A 841 -6.03 -34.98 -5.75
CA ASN A 841 -5.47 -34.82 -4.41
C ASN A 841 -4.00 -34.41 -4.53
N ARG A 842 -3.66 -33.16 -4.18
CA ARG A 842 -2.29 -32.63 -4.39
C ARG A 842 -1.22 -33.30 -3.54
N THR A 843 -1.59 -33.95 -2.45
CA THR A 843 -0.63 -34.43 -1.44
C THR A 843 -0.90 -35.85 -0.97
N GLY A 844 -1.94 -36.49 -1.50
CA GLY A 844 -2.34 -37.84 -1.11
C GLY A 844 -2.73 -38.67 -2.32
N LYS A 845 -3.31 -39.83 -2.06
CA LYS A 845 -3.70 -40.79 -3.11
C LYS A 845 -5.03 -40.37 -3.74
N ILE A 846 -5.21 -40.71 -5.02
CA ILE A 846 -6.52 -40.75 -5.67
C ILE A 846 -7.11 -42.13 -5.48
N GLY A 847 -8.44 -42.22 -5.40
CA GLY A 847 -9.07 -43.50 -5.12
C GLY A 847 -10.57 -43.40 -4.89
N ASP A 848 -11.18 -44.57 -4.80
CA ASP A 848 -12.61 -44.74 -4.63
C ASP A 848 -12.93 -45.12 -3.20
N ILE A 849 -13.82 -44.38 -2.55
CA ILE A 849 -14.38 -44.74 -1.26
C ILE A 849 -15.82 -45.22 -1.48
N LEU A 850 -16.16 -46.33 -0.84
CA LEU A 850 -17.51 -46.90 -0.91
C LEU A 850 -18.27 -46.70 0.40
N PHE A 851 -19.53 -46.33 0.26
CA PHE A 851 -20.46 -46.16 1.35
C PHE A 851 -21.77 -46.92 1.06
N LYS A 852 -22.44 -47.37 2.12
CA LYS A 852 -23.89 -47.57 2.08
C LYS A 852 -24.56 -46.24 2.45
N TYR A 853 -25.37 -45.70 1.55
CA TYR A 853 -26.12 -44.46 1.78
C TYR A 853 -27.59 -44.75 2.03
N SER A 854 -28.05 -44.50 3.25
CA SER A 854 -29.46 -44.62 3.67
C SER A 854 -30.17 -43.28 3.48
N LYS A 855 -30.77 -43.08 2.30
CA LYS A 855 -31.38 -41.78 1.90
C LYS A 855 -32.45 -41.30 2.88
N ALA A 856 -33.31 -42.20 3.36
CA ALA A 856 -34.44 -41.83 4.22
C ALA A 856 -34.05 -41.35 5.62
N ILE A 857 -32.82 -41.63 6.06
CA ILE A 857 -32.30 -41.23 7.37
C ILE A 857 -31.02 -40.38 7.25
N HIS A 858 -30.65 -39.96 6.04
CA HIS A 858 -29.50 -39.09 5.79
C HIS A 858 -28.17 -39.60 6.40
N LYS A 859 -27.88 -40.89 6.25
CA LYS A 859 -26.70 -41.53 6.85
C LYS A 859 -25.84 -42.24 5.80
N PHE A 860 -24.55 -41.89 5.77
CA PHE A 860 -23.52 -42.64 5.08
C PHE A 860 -22.81 -43.58 6.06
N GLU A 861 -22.69 -44.86 5.69
CA GLU A 861 -21.95 -45.87 6.44
C GLU A 861 -20.73 -46.30 5.60
N PRO A 862 -19.49 -46.08 6.07
CA PRO A 862 -18.29 -46.48 5.34
C PRO A 862 -18.21 -48.00 5.20
N LEU A 863 -17.84 -48.49 4.01
CA LEU A 863 -17.64 -49.93 3.78
C LEU A 863 -16.18 -50.37 3.98
N ASN A 864 -15.25 -49.43 4.19
CA ASN A 864 -13.87 -49.63 4.66
C ASN A 864 -13.12 -50.78 3.95
N TYR A 865 -13.01 -50.71 2.63
CA TYR A 865 -12.33 -51.74 1.84
C TYR A 865 -10.87 -51.38 1.50
N LEU A 866 -10.47 -50.10 1.67
CA LEU A 866 -9.09 -49.67 1.46
C LEU A 866 -8.22 -49.87 2.70
N HIS A 867 -8.79 -49.81 3.90
CA HIS A 867 -8.05 -50.07 5.14
C HIS A 867 -7.39 -51.47 5.16
N SER A 868 -7.97 -52.49 4.51
CA SER A 868 -7.35 -53.82 4.40
C SER A 868 -6.14 -53.87 3.44
N LEU A 869 -5.91 -52.81 2.65
CA LEU A 869 -4.71 -52.65 1.83
C LEU A 869 -3.55 -52.01 2.63
N GLN A 870 -3.82 -51.22 3.66
CA GLN A 870 -2.77 -50.65 4.53
C GLN A 870 -1.93 -51.73 5.19
N GLU A 871 -2.56 -52.80 5.71
CA GLU A 871 -1.85 -53.93 6.32
C GLU A 871 -0.90 -54.65 5.35
N LYS A 872 -1.05 -54.46 4.03
CA LYS A 872 -0.15 -55.01 3.00
C LYS A 872 0.96 -54.05 2.56
N GLU A 873 0.76 -52.73 2.69
CA GLU A 873 1.78 -51.72 2.32
C GLU A 873 2.73 -51.39 3.48
N GLU A 874 2.38 -51.74 4.73
CA GLU A 874 3.26 -51.58 5.92
C GLU A 874 4.37 -52.66 6.04
N PHE A 875 4.64 -53.45 4.97
CA PHE A 875 5.70 -54.47 4.91
C PHE A 875 6.84 -54.12 3.94
#